data_AF-A0A0D2JZD8-F1
#
_entry.id   AF-A0A0D2JZD8-F1
#
_cell.length_a   1.000
_cell.length_b   1.000
_cell.length_c   1.000
_cell.angle_alpha   90.00
_cell.angle_beta   90.00
_cell.angle_gamma   90.00
#
_symmetry.space_group_name_H-M   'P 1'
#
loop_
_entity.id
_entity.type
_entity.pdbx_description
1 polymer ?
#
loop_
_entity_poly.entity_id
_entity_poly.type
_entity_poly.pdbx_seq_one_letter_code
_entity_poly.pdbx_strand_id
1 'polypeptide(L)'
;MNPYYPPPLNPLPAPSPRMPSSTAQVLGKRKHDHSPAMPPSAQSGAVGVFSSQILGHRFPVRQFREPLSIEFMTSKYQRQQTSLPVTTLPSKPTAPARPTIFVHNTVQTIQGGKRPKVDRTQTQPLFRDSDDRSVQRPRPPLQPPRPKRLALLPSRPLQNSKLVHADAWVDILGFCDPKLLLEAKTLNRFFYNLLSDNSAIWRKSRLNHYGSNMPDCPKGLTEKQYVELLAGRGCQNKTCPVEGTSKVHWMFLVRLCPECFKMKTQSEAQLPREDRHRLPATEDRTRPGDGRPLWELLPLARTDGRRGATSRHVDTEANDWVRDRGKFAFLKTSFKEIKTQYLHLSTSDDGDSALVAWASKIHRETMEFMADVNKLEAWLKEHAKTVQKSKAEAQREQRIEYFEARAAAQAPPMDRQILWKMAAFTRILKILQDGNERSWDLLWIKIEPYRSHAQQVVEFERLMASDFLETVPQVRLFRRLHEHRCGRESVPRAYQPEQKFVLRLAEAVFSQCVNDRVANEDLLLMCLRNVFATYRNMPREKRPRGLNFDGTTGPYCLSLDDARMIVKDVLERQISVHSERGRIVFQSLKCRGCRRADHVRTFSFVEAFEHILQTHARKVGEGLEYYRFAIPHPLNDLSGLSPEAGGVEYKFPWYTVQWPENLPLVPRHQEKSESDTWHPDFHTEFVPLAAPLRMSAFHGRQALGQNHAADDFGPNLIHAAKRLHGVKLDGPCQMKIALKYALDLWAQRHTREPPLSTFMACLDNLAIANPSIELKFRCRICLREDRRPRTSRKSKHKITMESLHNHWELKHREGSVPWTKGFMALPSEEEISQQIAHVDKKLQEQKDSFREKATAPSIRKRAKSKGNVLFEVKESAEVFDTLFPKVAGH
;
A
#
# COMPACT_ATOMS: atom_id res chain seq x y z
N MET A 1 1.88 69.64 35.86
CA MET A 1 2.32 70.59 34.82
C MET A 1 3.84 70.56 34.75
N ASN A 2 4.41 70.00 33.68
CA ASN A 2 5.48 70.59 32.86
C ASN A 2 5.80 69.62 31.70
N PRO A 3 6.31 70.13 30.57
CA PRO A 3 6.14 69.61 29.21
C PRO A 3 7.48 69.03 28.71
N TYR A 4 7.57 68.78 27.40
CA TYR A 4 8.66 68.15 26.64
C TYR A 4 8.50 66.63 26.48
N TYR A 5 7.89 66.22 25.37
CA TYR A 5 8.54 65.44 24.29
C TYR A 5 7.60 65.41 23.06
N PRO A 6 8.11 65.54 21.81
CA PRO A 6 7.32 65.68 20.58
C PRO A 6 6.75 64.33 20.09
N PRO A 7 5.75 64.31 19.19
CA PRO A 7 5.11 63.09 18.72
C PRO A 7 6.04 62.30 17.77
N PRO A 8 6.13 60.95 17.89
CA PRO A 8 6.83 60.15 16.90
C PRO A 8 5.97 59.97 15.63
N LEU A 9 6.64 60.14 14.48
CA LEU A 9 6.18 59.80 13.14
C LEU A 9 5.65 58.35 13.09
N ASN A 10 4.45 58.18 12.54
CA ASN A 10 3.82 56.87 12.31
C ASN A 10 4.65 56.01 11.33
N PRO A 11 5.13 54.81 11.71
CA PRO A 11 5.59 53.81 10.77
C PRO A 11 4.43 52.99 10.20
N LEU A 12 4.42 52.76 8.89
CA LEU A 12 3.50 51.83 8.22
C LEU A 12 3.69 50.39 8.72
N PRO A 13 2.61 49.60 8.92
CA PRO A 13 2.71 48.22 9.40
C PRO A 13 3.22 47.24 8.33
N ALA A 14 4.01 46.25 8.76
CA ALA A 14 4.58 45.16 7.96
C ALA A 14 3.51 44.14 7.48
N PRO A 15 3.78 43.35 6.41
CA PRO A 15 2.83 42.38 5.87
C PRO A 15 2.69 41.16 6.79
N SER A 16 1.69 41.18 7.66
CA SER A 16 1.15 39.93 8.23
C SER A 16 0.56 39.08 7.09
N PRO A 17 0.65 37.73 7.11
CA PRO A 17 -0.02 36.89 6.12
C PRO A 17 -1.53 36.99 6.29
N ARG A 18 -2.13 38.06 5.77
CA ARG A 18 -3.55 38.38 5.91
C ARG A 18 -4.28 37.88 4.67
N MET A 19 -5.04 36.82 4.85
CA MET A 19 -6.28 36.67 4.09
C MET A 19 -7.33 37.58 4.76
N PRO A 20 -8.15 38.34 4.01
CA PRO A 20 -9.24 39.09 4.62
C PRO A 20 -10.19 38.11 5.33
N SER A 21 -10.21 38.19 6.66
CA SER A 21 -11.16 37.50 7.52
C SER A 21 -12.54 38.10 7.28
N SER A 22 -13.35 37.42 6.49
CA SER A 22 -14.77 37.72 6.39
C SER A 22 -15.49 36.99 7.51
N THR A 23 -16.10 37.74 8.41
CA THR A 23 -17.35 37.31 9.02
C THR A 23 -18.34 37.08 7.88
N ALA A 24 -18.84 35.85 7.75
CA ALA A 24 -19.96 35.58 6.86
C ALA A 24 -20.97 34.70 7.59
N GLN A 25 -22.17 35.26 7.70
CA GLN A 25 -23.40 34.58 8.06
C GLN A 25 -23.65 33.43 7.09
N VAL A 26 -23.99 32.27 7.63
CA VAL A 26 -24.44 31.12 6.82
C VAL A 26 -25.86 31.43 6.36
N LEU A 27 -26.01 31.81 5.09
CA LEU A 27 -27.31 31.89 4.41
C LEU A 27 -27.35 30.91 3.24
N GLY A 28 -28.46 30.19 3.15
CA GLY A 28 -28.64 29.00 2.33
C GLY A 28 -28.87 29.22 0.84
N LYS A 29 -28.61 28.13 0.11
CA LYS A 29 -29.15 27.67 -1.19
C LYS A 29 -29.71 28.71 -2.16
N ARG A 30 -29.09 28.81 -3.36
CA ARG A 30 -29.75 28.99 -4.67
C ARG A 30 -28.84 28.51 -5.82
N LYS A 31 -29.45 27.93 -6.86
CA LYS A 31 -28.88 27.40 -8.12
C LYS A 31 -28.74 28.51 -9.18
N HIS A 32 -27.71 28.47 -10.02
CA HIS A 32 -27.77 28.36 -11.50
C HIS A 32 -26.43 28.68 -12.20
N ASP A 33 -26.42 28.43 -13.51
CA ASP A 33 -25.38 27.90 -14.40
C ASP A 33 -24.40 28.89 -15.08
N HIS A 34 -23.42 28.28 -15.77
CA HIS A 34 -22.71 28.68 -17.00
C HIS A 34 -21.24 29.17 -16.93
N SER A 35 -20.39 28.40 -17.64
CA SER A 35 -19.10 28.76 -18.28
C SER A 35 -19.36 29.60 -19.56
N PRO A 36 -18.39 30.28 -20.26
CA PRO A 36 -17.11 29.68 -20.72
C PRO A 36 -15.91 30.60 -21.06
N ALA A 37 -14.83 29.93 -21.49
CA ALA A 37 -13.88 30.27 -22.58
C ALA A 37 -12.58 31.06 -22.31
N MET A 38 -11.47 30.34 -22.58
CA MET A 38 -10.08 30.69 -22.93
C MET A 38 -9.97 31.50 -24.27
N PRO A 39 -8.81 31.74 -24.95
CA PRO A 39 -7.34 31.61 -24.68
C PRO A 39 -6.54 32.88 -25.21
N PRO A 40 -5.38 32.82 -25.90
CA PRO A 40 -3.99 32.36 -25.62
C PRO A 40 -2.96 33.52 -25.78
N SER A 41 -1.64 33.42 -25.55
CA SER A 41 -0.65 32.77 -26.43
C SER A 41 0.78 33.26 -26.13
N ALA A 42 1.77 32.45 -26.55
CA ALA A 42 3.09 32.80 -27.11
C ALA A 42 4.13 33.54 -26.22
N GLN A 43 5.46 33.37 -26.34
CA GLN A 43 6.38 32.50 -27.09
C GLN A 43 7.82 32.85 -26.60
N SER A 44 8.74 31.87 -26.63
CA SER A 44 10.22 31.99 -26.84
C SER A 44 11.08 32.87 -25.90
N GLY A 45 12.34 32.56 -25.58
CA GLY A 45 13.30 31.56 -26.08
C GLY A 45 14.71 31.85 -25.50
N ALA A 46 15.63 30.94 -25.81
CA ALA A 46 17.10 31.04 -25.79
C ALA A 46 17.82 31.28 -24.43
N VAL A 47 18.55 30.30 -23.87
CA VAL A 47 19.92 29.80 -24.19
C VAL A 47 20.99 30.54 -23.37
N GLY A 48 21.84 29.77 -22.67
CA GLY A 48 23.00 30.30 -21.95
C GLY A 48 23.60 29.24 -21.01
N VAL A 49 24.58 28.50 -21.54
CA VAL A 49 25.31 27.37 -20.95
C VAL A 49 26.45 27.86 -20.02
N PHE A 50 26.89 27.00 -19.09
CA PHE A 50 28.26 26.76 -18.55
C PHE A 50 28.14 26.38 -17.05
N SER A 51 28.41 25.17 -16.56
CA SER A 51 29.53 24.20 -16.67
C SER A 51 30.32 24.14 -15.36
N SER A 52 30.38 22.93 -14.78
CA SER A 52 31.44 22.36 -13.92
C SER A 52 31.77 23.08 -12.60
N GLN A 53 31.84 22.41 -11.45
CA GLN A 53 32.91 21.46 -11.17
C GLN A 53 32.56 20.47 -10.04
N ILE A 54 33.21 19.32 -10.16
CA ILE A 54 33.17 18.10 -9.36
C ILE A 54 34.12 18.26 -8.16
N LEU A 55 33.72 17.78 -6.98
CA LEU A 55 34.65 17.24 -5.98
C LEU A 55 33.89 16.20 -5.14
N GLY A 56 34.27 14.94 -5.32
CA GLY A 56 33.73 13.81 -4.57
C GLY A 56 34.48 13.60 -3.27
N HIS A 57 33.82 13.01 -2.27
CA HIS A 57 34.53 12.29 -1.22
C HIS A 57 33.78 11.03 -0.78
N ARG A 58 34.62 10.07 -0.42
CA ARG A 58 34.43 8.65 -0.18
C ARG A 58 33.67 8.36 1.12
N PHE A 59 33.06 7.17 1.14
CA PHE A 59 32.48 6.50 2.31
C PHE A 59 33.53 6.22 3.41
N PRO A 60 33.04 5.98 4.63
CA PRO A 60 33.19 4.63 5.17
C PRO A 60 31.89 4.01 5.70
N VAL A 61 31.98 2.69 5.85
CA VAL A 61 30.98 1.69 6.19
C VAL A 61 31.18 1.27 7.65
N ARG A 62 30.11 1.05 8.43
CA ARG A 62 29.82 -0.12 9.31
C ARG A 62 29.00 0.22 10.57
N GLN A 63 28.25 -0.79 11.04
CA GLN A 63 27.59 -1.00 12.35
C GLN A 63 26.35 -0.11 12.62
N PHE A 64 25.15 -0.57 13.00
CA PHE A 64 24.73 -1.68 13.86
C PHE A 64 23.43 -2.36 13.37
N ARG A 65 23.34 -3.67 13.62
CA ARG A 65 22.09 -4.46 13.71
C ARG A 65 21.75 -4.56 15.20
N GLU A 66 20.49 -4.35 15.57
CA GLU A 66 19.85 -5.05 16.70
C GLU A 66 18.31 -4.86 16.65
N PRO A 67 17.52 -5.96 16.70
CA PRO A 67 16.07 -5.90 16.88
C PRO A 67 15.69 -6.02 18.36
N LEU A 68 14.82 -5.10 18.82
CA LEU A 68 14.30 -5.03 20.19
C LEU A 68 13.39 -6.23 20.51
N SER A 69 13.74 -6.96 21.57
CA SER A 69 13.01 -8.09 22.19
C SER A 69 11.82 -7.63 23.05
N ILE A 70 10.77 -8.45 23.11
CA ILE A 70 9.54 -8.26 23.89
C ILE A 70 9.72 -8.98 25.24
N GLU A 71 10.45 -8.36 26.16
CA GLU A 71 10.62 -8.89 27.54
C GLU A 71 10.40 -7.88 28.66
N PHE A 72 9.92 -6.67 28.37
CA PHE A 72 9.56 -5.69 29.40
C PHE A 72 8.05 -5.51 29.50
N MET A 73 7.33 -6.42 30.19
CA MET A 73 6.01 -6.16 30.82
C MET A 73 5.56 -7.18 31.88
N THR A 74 6.46 -7.97 32.48
CA THR A 74 6.10 -8.86 33.61
C THR A 74 7.08 -8.72 34.77
N SER A 75 7.04 -7.57 35.44
CA SER A 75 7.66 -7.41 36.77
C SER A 75 7.03 -6.22 37.48
N LYS A 76 5.88 -6.46 38.10
CA LYS A 76 5.34 -5.73 39.26
C LYS A 76 4.06 -6.46 39.64
N TYR A 77 4.17 -7.41 40.57
CA TYR A 77 3.17 -7.79 41.57
C TYR A 77 3.73 -9.02 42.30
N GLN A 78 4.46 -8.76 43.39
CA GLN A 78 4.86 -9.77 44.36
C GLN A 78 4.58 -9.19 45.75
N ARG A 79 4.02 -10.03 46.63
CA ARG A 79 3.51 -9.82 48.00
C ARG A 79 2.07 -9.27 48.09
N GLN A 80 1.18 -9.80 48.93
CA GLN A 80 1.37 -10.54 50.18
C GLN A 80 0.50 -11.80 50.28
N GLN A 81 1.08 -12.83 50.92
CA GLN A 81 0.40 -14.00 51.47
C GLN A 81 -0.33 -13.63 52.76
N THR A 82 -1.54 -14.13 52.93
CA THR A 82 -2.17 -14.33 54.25
C THR A 82 -2.83 -15.70 54.27
N SER A 83 -2.64 -16.39 55.39
CA SER A 83 -2.81 -17.81 55.59
C SER A 83 -4.12 -18.16 56.32
N LEU A 84 -4.60 -19.40 56.07
CA LEU A 84 -5.48 -20.29 56.87
C LEU A 84 -7.01 -20.22 56.65
N PRO A 85 -7.78 -21.31 56.93
CA PRO A 85 -7.40 -22.68 57.27
C PRO A 85 -8.01 -23.78 56.36
N VAL A 86 -7.45 -24.97 56.56
CA VAL A 86 -7.75 -26.28 55.97
C VAL A 86 -9.10 -26.81 56.47
N THR A 87 -9.92 -27.33 55.55
CA THR A 87 -10.98 -28.28 55.86
C THR A 87 -10.91 -29.46 54.88
N THR A 88 -10.43 -30.58 55.38
CA THR A 88 -10.43 -31.91 54.76
C THR A 88 -11.82 -32.54 54.78
N LEU A 89 -12.23 -33.23 53.70
CA LEU A 89 -13.08 -34.44 53.65
C LEU A 89 -13.18 -34.94 52.17
N PRO A 90 -13.57 -36.20 51.89
CA PRO A 90 -12.65 -37.21 51.37
C PRO A 90 -12.79 -37.56 49.88
N SER A 91 -11.70 -38.14 49.37
CA SER A 91 -11.46 -38.68 48.03
C SER A 91 -12.38 -39.81 47.59
N LYS A 92 -12.81 -39.78 46.32
CA LYS A 92 -13.24 -40.95 45.54
C LYS A 92 -12.30 -41.16 44.34
N PRO A 93 -12.04 -42.43 43.95
CA PRO A 93 -10.83 -42.80 43.22
C PRO A 93 -10.82 -42.38 41.75
N THR A 94 -9.65 -41.89 41.38
CA THR A 94 -9.16 -41.47 40.07
C THR A 94 -9.23 -42.61 39.05
N ALA A 95 -9.95 -42.41 37.95
CA ALA A 95 -9.75 -43.19 36.73
C ALA A 95 -8.50 -42.67 36.00
N PRO A 96 -7.64 -43.52 35.44
CA PRO A 96 -6.38 -43.09 34.84
C PRO A 96 -6.64 -42.17 33.64
N ALA A 97 -5.93 -41.04 33.62
CA ALA A 97 -5.90 -40.10 32.51
C ALA A 97 -5.48 -40.85 31.23
N ARG A 98 -6.39 -40.91 30.25
CA ARG A 98 -6.07 -41.41 28.91
C ARG A 98 -5.09 -40.44 28.27
N PRO A 99 -4.03 -40.92 27.58
CA PRO A 99 -3.16 -40.05 26.80
C PRO A 99 -4.00 -39.32 25.75
N THR A 100 -3.82 -38.01 25.65
CA THR A 100 -4.47 -37.16 24.65
C THR A 100 -3.96 -37.55 23.26
N ILE A 101 -4.70 -38.41 22.58
CA ILE A 101 -4.45 -38.77 21.18
C ILE A 101 -4.85 -37.55 20.34
N PHE A 102 -3.89 -36.92 19.65
CA PHE A 102 -4.22 -36.01 18.56
C PHE A 102 -4.94 -36.83 17.50
N VAL A 103 -6.27 -36.67 17.43
CA VAL A 103 -7.10 -37.37 16.45
C VAL A 103 -6.74 -36.84 15.07
N HIS A 104 -5.99 -37.63 14.31
CA HIS A 104 -5.96 -37.50 12.87
C HIS A 104 -7.33 -37.93 12.36
N ASN A 105 -7.98 -37.08 11.56
CA ASN A 105 -9.26 -37.36 10.92
C ASN A 105 -9.23 -38.72 10.22
N THR A 106 -9.81 -39.74 10.87
CA THR A 106 -10.21 -40.96 10.20
C THR A 106 -11.33 -40.63 9.23
N VAL A 107 -11.23 -41.16 8.02
CA VAL A 107 -12.09 -40.96 6.84
C VAL A 107 -13.60 -41.23 7.10
N GLN A 108 -14.00 -41.65 8.31
CA GLN A 108 -15.37 -41.99 8.66
C GLN A 108 -16.22 -40.81 9.19
N THR A 109 -15.62 -39.67 9.60
CA THR A 109 -16.38 -38.49 10.04
C THR A 109 -16.66 -37.46 8.94
N ILE A 110 -16.27 -37.73 7.69
CA ILE A 110 -16.39 -36.81 6.53
C ILE A 110 -17.42 -37.33 5.52
N GLN A 111 -18.50 -37.97 5.98
CA GLN A 111 -19.70 -38.16 5.15
C GLN A 111 -20.72 -37.09 5.52
N GLY A 112 -20.60 -35.96 4.84
CA GLY A 112 -21.50 -34.83 5.02
C GLY A 112 -20.94 -33.54 4.44
N GLY A 113 -20.33 -33.61 3.25
CA GLY A 113 -19.82 -32.45 2.51
C GLY A 113 -20.92 -31.51 2.02
N LYS A 114 -21.73 -30.96 2.92
CA LYS A 114 -22.62 -29.83 2.65
C LYS A 114 -22.16 -28.66 3.52
N ARG A 115 -21.69 -27.60 2.87
CA ARG A 115 -21.63 -26.25 3.47
C ARG A 115 -22.98 -25.99 4.13
N PRO A 116 -23.06 -25.61 5.42
CA PRO A 116 -24.15 -24.76 5.85
C PRO A 116 -23.96 -23.46 5.08
N LYS A 117 -24.63 -23.33 3.93
CA LYS A 117 -24.96 -22.00 3.44
C LYS A 117 -25.84 -21.43 4.53
N VAL A 118 -25.33 -20.48 5.30
CA VAL A 118 -26.21 -19.55 6.00
C VAL A 118 -26.91 -18.78 4.88
N ASP A 119 -28.03 -19.34 4.43
CA ASP A 119 -28.92 -18.68 3.51
C ASP A 119 -29.43 -17.45 4.26
N ARG A 120 -29.03 -16.28 3.79
CA ARG A 120 -29.39 -15.00 4.42
C ARG A 120 -30.85 -14.64 4.16
N THR A 121 -31.62 -15.58 3.61
CA THR A 121 -32.99 -15.45 3.15
C THR A 121 -33.76 -16.77 3.32
N GLN A 122 -34.01 -17.22 4.56
CA GLN A 122 -35.13 -18.14 4.83
C GLN A 122 -35.54 -18.12 6.31
N THR A 123 -36.35 -17.13 6.68
CA THR A 123 -37.48 -17.40 7.56
C THR A 123 -38.60 -17.85 6.64
N GLN A 124 -38.96 -19.13 6.63
CA GLN A 124 -40.26 -19.55 6.10
C GLN A 124 -40.99 -20.43 7.13
N PRO A 125 -42.27 -20.13 7.40
CA PRO A 125 -43.12 -20.98 8.22
C PRO A 125 -43.61 -22.20 7.43
N LEU A 126 -43.86 -23.27 8.17
CA LEU A 126 -44.39 -24.55 7.76
C LEU A 126 -45.83 -24.47 7.22
N PHE A 127 -46.13 -25.47 6.36
CA PHE A 127 -47.42 -25.99 5.90
C PHE A 127 -48.00 -25.50 4.56
N ARG A 128 -48.16 -26.47 3.66
CA ARG A 128 -49.03 -26.44 2.47
C ARG A 128 -49.74 -27.80 2.36
N ASP A 129 -50.93 -27.74 1.75
CA ASP A 129 -51.87 -28.78 1.28
C ASP A 129 -53.05 -28.99 2.25
N SER A 130 -54.33 -28.81 1.88
CA SER A 130 -54.99 -28.76 0.57
C SER A 130 -56.31 -27.95 0.60
N ASP A 131 -56.78 -27.62 -0.61
CA ASP A 131 -58.17 -27.41 -1.05
C ASP A 131 -58.93 -26.09 -0.82
N ASP A 132 -59.12 -25.44 -1.97
CA ASP A 132 -60.38 -25.01 -2.57
C ASP A 132 -61.05 -23.69 -2.13
N ARG A 133 -61.59 -23.03 -3.17
CA ARG A 133 -62.52 -21.90 -3.23
C ARG A 133 -61.97 -20.48 -3.34
N SER A 134 -62.23 -19.95 -4.54
CA SER A 134 -62.49 -18.57 -4.93
C SER A 134 -62.78 -17.58 -3.79
N VAL A 135 -62.14 -16.40 -3.85
CA VAL A 135 -62.77 -15.06 -3.76
C VAL A 135 -61.67 -14.00 -3.89
N GLN A 136 -62.01 -12.91 -4.57
CA GLN A 136 -61.16 -11.77 -4.93
C GLN A 136 -60.41 -11.16 -3.74
N ARG A 137 -59.11 -10.85 -3.90
CA ARG A 137 -58.28 -10.17 -2.89
C ARG A 137 -58.51 -8.65 -2.89
N PRO A 138 -58.82 -8.04 -1.73
CA PRO A 138 -58.75 -6.59 -1.54
C PRO A 138 -57.31 -6.09 -1.45
N ARG A 139 -57.13 -4.80 -1.78
CA ARG A 139 -55.89 -4.02 -1.67
C ARG A 139 -55.34 -4.04 -0.22
N PRO A 140 -54.03 -4.18 0.01
CA PRO A 140 -53.48 -4.17 1.38
C PRO A 140 -53.56 -2.76 2.00
N PRO A 141 -53.79 -2.65 3.33
CA PRO A 141 -53.85 -1.37 4.02
C PRO A 141 -52.47 -0.70 4.11
N LEU A 142 -52.49 0.63 4.00
CA LEU A 142 -51.35 1.51 4.25
C LEU A 142 -50.74 1.20 5.62
N GLN A 143 -49.43 0.95 5.67
CA GLN A 143 -48.68 0.83 6.91
C GLN A 143 -48.83 2.12 7.73
N PRO A 144 -49.02 2.04 9.07
CA PRO A 144 -49.00 3.23 9.90
C PRO A 144 -47.60 3.87 9.85
N PRO A 145 -47.51 5.21 9.85
CA PRO A 145 -46.24 5.90 9.81
C PRO A 145 -45.43 5.53 11.06
N ARG A 146 -44.18 5.12 10.85
CA ARG A 146 -43.21 4.91 11.94
C ARG A 146 -43.23 6.14 12.86
N PRO A 147 -43.23 5.98 14.19
CA PRO A 147 -43.11 7.13 15.08
C PRO A 147 -41.80 7.82 14.73
N LYS A 148 -41.90 9.03 14.17
CA LYS A 148 -40.76 9.93 14.03
C LYS A 148 -40.17 10.03 15.43
N ARG A 149 -38.88 9.71 15.59
CA ARG A 149 -38.15 10.10 16.80
C ARG A 149 -38.54 11.54 17.06
N LEU A 150 -39.15 11.81 18.21
CA LEU A 150 -39.32 13.16 18.69
C LEU A 150 -37.93 13.77 18.69
N ALA A 151 -37.64 14.57 17.68
CA ALA A 151 -36.58 15.54 17.79
C ALA A 151 -37.06 16.39 18.95
N LEU A 152 -36.45 16.21 20.13
CA LEU A 152 -36.50 17.17 21.20
C LEU A 152 -35.77 18.42 20.68
N LEU A 153 -36.44 19.13 19.76
CA LEU A 153 -36.17 20.54 19.54
C LEU A 153 -36.56 21.19 20.86
N PRO A 154 -35.66 21.92 21.53
CA PRO A 154 -36.04 22.72 22.68
C PRO A 154 -37.21 23.59 22.22
N SER A 155 -38.39 23.30 22.73
CA SER A 155 -39.58 24.09 22.50
C SER A 155 -39.32 25.42 23.19
N ARG A 156 -38.82 26.37 22.40
CA ARG A 156 -38.26 27.68 22.77
C ARG A 156 -36.78 27.58 23.20
N PRO A 157 -35.90 28.51 22.76
CA PRO A 157 -34.65 28.71 23.48
C PRO A 157 -35.03 28.96 24.94
N LEU A 158 -34.25 28.42 25.90
CA LEU A 158 -34.33 28.85 27.30
C LEU A 158 -34.44 30.37 27.27
N GLN A 159 -35.63 30.90 27.56
CA GLN A 159 -35.78 32.32 27.71
C GLN A 159 -34.90 32.58 28.91
N ASN A 160 -33.74 33.22 28.70
CA ASN A 160 -32.80 33.48 29.78
C ASN A 160 -33.64 34.03 30.92
N SER A 161 -33.76 33.24 31.98
CA SER A 161 -34.50 33.66 33.14
C SER A 161 -33.96 35.04 33.50
N LYS A 162 -34.82 36.02 33.76
CA LYS A 162 -34.39 37.34 34.24
C LYS A 162 -33.51 37.22 35.51
N LEU A 163 -33.44 36.03 36.10
CA LEU A 163 -32.67 35.66 37.29
C LEU A 163 -31.22 35.21 36.99
N VAL A 164 -30.86 34.87 35.75
CA VAL A 164 -29.47 34.47 35.43
C VAL A 164 -28.73 35.66 34.82
N HIS A 165 -27.93 36.32 35.64
CA HIS A 165 -27.07 37.42 35.21
C HIS A 165 -26.06 36.96 34.16
N ALA A 166 -25.61 37.89 33.32
CA ALA A 166 -24.66 37.62 32.23
C ALA A 166 -23.35 36.99 32.74
N ASP A 167 -22.93 37.33 33.95
CA ASP A 167 -21.69 36.84 34.58
C ASP A 167 -21.73 35.32 34.84
N ALA A 168 -22.88 34.79 35.24
CA ALA A 168 -23.05 33.34 35.40
C ALA A 168 -22.88 32.61 34.06
N TRP A 169 -23.37 33.20 32.96
CA TRP A 169 -23.15 32.64 31.62
C TRP A 169 -21.70 32.75 31.16
N VAL A 170 -20.97 33.81 31.52
CA VAL A 170 -19.53 33.94 31.24
C VAL A 170 -18.77 32.78 31.86
N ASP A 171 -19.05 32.44 33.11
CA ASP A 171 -18.36 31.34 33.80
C ASP A 171 -18.81 29.96 33.29
N ILE A 172 -20.12 29.72 33.11
CA ILE A 172 -20.65 28.46 32.56
C ILE A 172 -20.03 28.17 31.18
N LEU A 173 -20.05 29.16 30.28
CA LEU A 173 -19.48 29.03 28.94
C LEU A 173 -17.95 28.87 28.99
N GLY A 174 -17.31 29.43 30.01
CA GLY A 174 -15.88 29.23 30.29
C GLY A 174 -15.49 27.79 30.67
N PHE A 175 -16.43 26.94 31.09
CA PHE A 175 -16.17 25.50 31.37
C PHE A 175 -16.66 24.56 30.26
N CYS A 176 -17.37 25.07 29.27
CA CYS A 176 -17.89 24.28 28.16
C CYS A 176 -16.80 23.87 27.17
N ASP A 177 -17.04 22.78 26.42
CA ASP A 177 -16.20 22.37 25.29
C ASP A 177 -16.14 23.50 24.24
N PRO A 178 -14.96 23.91 23.77
CA PRO A 178 -14.81 24.94 22.74
C PRO A 178 -15.66 24.69 21.48
N LYS A 179 -15.90 23.42 21.10
CA LYS A 179 -16.80 23.06 20.00
C LYS A 179 -18.25 23.46 20.28
N LEU A 180 -18.71 23.29 21.51
CA LEU A 180 -20.06 23.68 21.92
C LEU A 180 -20.23 25.19 21.82
N LEU A 181 -19.20 25.98 22.14
CA LEU A 181 -19.26 27.43 22.04
C LEU A 181 -19.46 27.93 20.60
N LEU A 182 -18.84 27.25 19.63
CA LEU A 182 -19.05 27.54 18.20
C LEU A 182 -20.51 27.32 17.79
N GLU A 183 -21.13 26.26 18.30
CA GLU A 183 -22.55 25.94 18.07
C GLU A 183 -23.46 26.93 18.82
N ALA A 184 -23.16 27.21 20.11
CA ALA A 184 -23.93 28.10 20.97
C ALA A 184 -24.07 29.51 20.40
N LYS A 185 -23.02 30.01 19.74
CA LYS A 185 -23.02 31.30 19.03
C LYS A 185 -24.09 31.39 17.94
N THR A 186 -24.54 30.25 17.39
CA THR A 186 -25.57 30.20 16.34
C THR A 186 -26.99 30.03 16.88
N LEU A 187 -27.16 29.75 18.18
CA LEU A 187 -28.46 29.42 18.77
C LEU A 187 -29.36 30.63 18.99
N ASN A 188 -28.81 31.75 19.51
CA ASN A 188 -29.58 32.96 19.80
C ASN A 188 -28.71 34.23 19.78
N ARG A 189 -29.37 35.40 19.70
CA ARG A 189 -28.71 36.71 19.63
C ARG A 189 -27.92 37.08 20.90
N PHE A 190 -28.39 36.65 22.07
CA PHE A 190 -27.71 36.92 23.34
C PHE A 190 -26.34 36.23 23.40
N PHE A 191 -26.28 34.92 23.13
CA PHE A 191 -25.02 34.17 23.05
C PHE A 191 -24.16 34.62 21.88
N TYR A 192 -24.76 35.03 20.75
CA TYR A 192 -24.00 35.63 19.67
C TYR A 192 -23.23 36.87 20.13
N ASN A 193 -23.89 37.81 20.82
CA ASN A 193 -23.26 39.03 21.33
C ASN A 193 -22.24 38.69 22.42
N LEU A 194 -22.64 37.92 23.45
CA LEU A 194 -21.79 37.54 24.57
C LEU A 194 -20.48 36.87 24.12
N LEU A 195 -20.56 35.94 23.16
CA LEU A 195 -19.40 35.23 22.61
C LEU A 195 -18.67 36.01 21.50
N SER A 196 -19.25 37.08 20.95
CA SER A 196 -18.52 37.97 20.02
C SER A 196 -17.65 38.96 20.77
N ASP A 197 -18.14 39.48 21.89
CA ASP A 197 -17.54 40.63 22.57
C ASP A 197 -16.54 40.19 23.65
N ASN A 198 -16.61 38.94 24.13
CA ASN A 198 -15.82 38.47 25.26
C ASN A 198 -14.80 37.37 24.86
N SER A 199 -13.55 37.78 24.62
CA SER A 199 -12.43 36.87 24.33
C SER A 199 -12.02 36.01 25.53
N ALA A 200 -12.30 36.44 26.76
CA ALA A 200 -11.94 35.71 27.98
C ALA A 200 -12.72 34.40 28.13
N ILE A 201 -13.97 34.34 27.66
CA ILE A 201 -14.77 33.09 27.66
C ILE A 201 -14.06 32.02 26.82
N TRP A 202 -13.63 32.38 25.60
CA TRP A 202 -12.94 31.46 24.69
C TRP A 202 -11.61 30.98 25.28
N ARG A 203 -10.85 31.88 25.91
CA ARG A 203 -9.59 31.53 26.58
C ARG A 203 -9.81 30.59 27.76
N LYS A 204 -10.77 30.90 28.65
CA LYS A 204 -11.13 30.05 29.81
C LYS A 204 -11.56 28.65 29.33
N SER A 205 -12.47 28.58 28.36
CA SER A 205 -12.94 27.32 27.76
C SER A 205 -11.81 26.50 27.14
N ARG A 206 -10.93 27.14 26.36
CA ARG A 206 -9.76 26.48 25.76
C ARG A 206 -8.84 25.88 26.83
N LEU A 207 -8.46 26.65 27.84
CA LEU A 207 -7.54 26.20 28.89
C LEU A 207 -8.16 25.12 29.79
N ASN A 208 -9.45 25.23 30.11
CA ASN A 208 -10.16 24.22 30.89
C ASN A 208 -10.29 22.88 30.13
N HIS A 209 -10.49 22.92 28.82
CA HIS A 209 -10.67 21.71 28.01
C HIS A 209 -9.36 21.05 27.59
N TYR A 210 -8.37 21.85 27.18
CA TYR A 210 -7.10 21.34 26.64
C TYR A 210 -5.96 21.33 27.66
N GLY A 211 -6.14 21.96 28.82
CA GLY A 211 -5.16 22.07 29.89
C GLY A 211 -4.33 23.37 29.85
N SER A 212 -3.75 23.72 31.00
CA SER A 212 -2.91 24.91 31.19
C SER A 212 -1.64 24.92 30.32
N ASN A 213 -1.20 23.75 29.89
CA ASN A 213 0.05 23.57 29.12
C ASN A 213 -0.14 23.83 27.62
N MET A 214 -1.35 24.19 27.17
CA MET A 214 -1.63 24.48 25.77
C MET A 214 -1.02 25.82 25.35
N PRO A 215 -0.36 25.91 24.17
CA PRO A 215 0.16 27.17 23.66
C PRO A 215 -0.91 28.26 23.56
N ASP A 216 -0.49 29.48 23.86
CA ASP A 216 -1.33 30.68 23.76
C ASP A 216 -1.81 30.93 22.31
N CYS A 217 -2.80 31.80 22.18
CA CYS A 217 -3.34 32.19 20.88
C CYS A 217 -2.23 32.78 19.99
N PRO A 218 -2.00 32.22 18.77
CA PRO A 218 -1.00 32.76 17.85
C PRO A 218 -1.23 34.23 17.53
N LYS A 219 -0.13 34.98 17.37
CA LYS A 219 -0.17 36.40 16.99
C LYS A 219 -0.98 36.58 15.69
N GLY A 220 -1.91 37.53 15.70
CA GLY A 220 -2.79 37.82 14.55
C GLY A 220 -4.11 37.04 14.51
N LEU A 221 -4.37 36.14 15.47
CA LEU A 221 -5.68 35.53 15.68
C LEU A 221 -6.36 36.06 16.94
N THR A 222 -7.69 36.09 16.89
CA THR A 222 -8.53 36.17 18.09
C THR A 222 -8.69 34.79 18.72
N GLU A 223 -8.91 34.71 20.03
CA GLU A 223 -9.16 33.42 20.73
C GLU A 223 -10.31 32.62 20.08
N LYS A 224 -11.35 33.32 19.60
CA LYS A 224 -12.42 32.69 18.81
C LYS A 224 -11.90 32.04 17.52
N GLN A 225 -11.11 32.76 16.72
CA GLN A 225 -10.56 32.20 15.48
C GLN A 225 -9.61 31.04 15.76
N TYR A 226 -8.86 31.11 16.86
CA TYR A 226 -8.00 30.02 17.28
C TYR A 226 -8.81 28.77 17.64
N VAL A 227 -9.87 28.93 18.42
CA VAL A 227 -10.82 27.83 18.72
C VAL A 227 -11.49 27.30 17.45
N GLU A 228 -11.86 28.17 16.50
CA GLU A 228 -12.39 27.76 15.21
C GLU A 228 -11.41 26.89 14.43
N LEU A 229 -10.09 27.09 14.56
CA LEU A 229 -9.06 26.23 13.98
C LEU A 229 -8.85 24.94 14.80
N LEU A 230 -8.96 24.98 16.12
CA LEU A 230 -8.80 23.79 16.96
C LEU A 230 -9.98 22.81 16.82
N ALA A 231 -11.21 23.31 16.96
CA ALA A 231 -12.42 22.49 17.13
C ALA A 231 -13.43 22.58 15.98
N GLY A 232 -13.32 23.60 15.12
CA GLY A 232 -14.21 23.80 13.97
C GLY A 232 -14.08 22.73 12.88
N ARG A 233 -14.96 22.80 11.87
CA ARG A 233 -14.96 21.88 10.72
C ARG A 233 -15.23 22.65 9.43
N GLY A 234 -14.76 22.09 8.32
CA GLY A 234 -15.02 22.63 6.99
C GLY A 234 -13.88 23.51 6.45
N CYS A 235 -13.84 23.62 5.14
CA CYS A 235 -12.86 24.48 4.47
C CYS A 235 -13.22 25.95 4.74
N GLN A 236 -12.27 26.75 5.21
CA GLN A 236 -12.47 28.19 5.43
C GLN A 236 -12.42 29.02 4.14
N ASN A 237 -12.37 28.37 2.97
CA ASN A 237 -12.52 29.06 1.70
C ASN A 237 -14.01 29.32 1.43
N LYS A 238 -14.41 30.61 1.31
CA LYS A 238 -15.81 31.05 1.23
C LYS A 238 -16.66 30.30 0.19
N THR A 239 -16.07 29.95 -0.95
CA THR A 239 -16.75 29.31 -2.08
C THR A 239 -16.66 27.78 -2.05
N CYS A 240 -16.07 27.18 -1.02
CA CYS A 240 -15.83 25.75 -0.96
C CYS A 240 -16.93 25.02 -0.16
N PRO A 241 -17.67 24.08 -0.77
CA PRO A 241 -18.74 23.35 -0.07
C PRO A 241 -18.22 22.20 0.81
N VAL A 242 -16.90 22.05 0.99
CA VAL A 242 -16.32 20.87 1.66
C VAL A 242 -16.34 21.04 3.19
N GLU A 243 -17.39 20.52 3.81
CA GLU A 243 -17.63 20.57 5.27
C GLU A 243 -16.77 19.56 6.07
N GLY A 244 -16.30 18.48 5.43
CA GLY A 244 -15.53 17.41 6.09
C GLY A 244 -14.04 17.72 6.31
N THR A 245 -13.59 18.94 6.03
CA THR A 245 -12.17 19.30 6.19
C THR A 245 -11.85 19.50 7.67
N SER A 246 -10.93 18.70 8.22
CA SER A 246 -10.43 18.86 9.59
C SER A 246 -9.00 19.37 9.66
N LYS A 247 -8.20 19.21 8.60
CA LYS A 247 -6.77 19.56 8.61
C LYS A 247 -6.56 21.07 8.60
N VAL A 248 -5.84 21.55 9.61
CA VAL A 248 -5.37 22.94 9.72
C VAL A 248 -3.94 23.04 9.17
N HIS A 249 -3.68 24.12 8.45
CA HIS A 249 -2.36 24.52 7.98
C HIS A 249 -1.87 25.66 8.87
N TRP A 250 -1.22 25.32 9.99
CA TRP A 250 -0.87 26.29 11.03
C TRP A 250 0.14 27.34 10.57
N MET A 251 1.04 27.01 9.64
CA MET A 251 1.92 27.98 8.98
C MET A 251 1.19 29.08 8.21
N PHE A 252 -0.10 28.88 7.92
CA PHE A 252 -0.97 29.84 7.23
C PHE A 252 -2.19 30.22 8.07
N LEU A 253 -2.30 29.71 9.30
CA LEU A 253 -3.42 29.92 10.23
C LEU A 253 -4.81 29.68 9.60
N VAL A 254 -4.94 28.63 8.79
CA VAL A 254 -6.15 28.38 8.00
C VAL A 254 -6.45 26.89 7.83
N ARG A 255 -7.73 26.52 7.82
CA ARG A 255 -8.23 25.18 7.46
C ARG A 255 -8.62 25.13 5.99
N LEU A 256 -7.89 24.39 5.17
CA LEU A 256 -8.15 24.25 3.72
C LEU A 256 -8.27 22.79 3.31
N CYS A 257 -9.19 22.49 2.38
CA CYS A 257 -9.20 21.20 1.70
C CYS A 257 -7.97 21.08 0.76
N PRO A 258 -7.56 19.87 0.36
CA PRO A 258 -6.39 19.67 -0.49
C PRO A 258 -6.41 20.49 -1.79
N GLU A 259 -7.58 20.64 -2.40
CA GLU A 259 -7.74 21.41 -3.64
C GLU A 259 -7.58 22.91 -3.40
N CYS A 260 -8.23 23.46 -2.36
CA CYS A 260 -8.09 24.86 -2.00
C CYS A 260 -6.66 25.21 -1.57
N PHE A 261 -5.97 24.28 -0.90
CA PHE A 261 -4.56 24.43 -0.56
C PHE A 261 -3.70 24.55 -1.82
N LYS A 262 -3.86 23.63 -2.79
CA LYS A 262 -3.13 23.65 -4.06
C LYS A 262 -3.44 24.89 -4.89
N MET A 263 -4.67 25.36 -4.87
CA MET A 263 -5.09 26.59 -5.57
C MET A 263 -4.42 27.84 -4.99
N LYS A 264 -4.35 27.95 -3.65
CA LYS A 264 -3.86 29.14 -2.93
C LYS A 264 -2.34 29.16 -2.71
N THR A 265 -1.68 28.01 -2.82
CA THR A 265 -0.23 27.89 -2.63
C THR A 265 0.50 27.69 -3.95
N GLN A 266 1.77 28.04 -3.97
CA GLN A 266 2.69 27.73 -5.06
C GLN A 266 4.06 27.33 -4.51
N SER A 267 4.81 26.58 -5.30
CA SER A 267 6.19 26.19 -5.00
C SER A 267 7.18 26.98 -5.86
N GLU A 268 8.45 27.00 -5.47
CA GLU A 268 9.54 27.60 -6.26
C GLU A 268 9.52 27.15 -7.73
N ALA A 269 9.31 25.85 -7.98
CA ALA A 269 9.31 25.30 -9.33
C ALA A 269 8.19 25.88 -10.23
N GLN A 270 7.15 26.47 -9.63
CA GLN A 270 6.02 27.09 -10.32
C GLN A 270 6.20 28.60 -10.49
N LEU A 271 7.21 29.21 -9.85
CA LEU A 271 7.54 30.62 -10.08
C LEU A 271 8.20 30.78 -11.45
N PRO A 272 7.74 31.75 -12.28
CA PRO A 272 8.44 32.20 -13.47
C PRO A 272 9.88 32.63 -13.17
N ARG A 273 10.79 32.64 -14.16
CA ARG A 273 12.21 32.93 -13.92
C ARG A 273 12.41 34.38 -13.48
N GLU A 274 11.67 35.29 -14.09
CA GLU A 274 11.59 36.72 -13.79
C GLU A 274 11.14 37.02 -12.36
N ASP A 275 10.43 36.09 -11.73
CA ASP A 275 9.89 36.24 -10.37
C ASP A 275 10.83 35.67 -9.30
N ARG A 276 11.99 35.13 -9.69
CA ARG A 276 12.95 34.51 -8.76
C ARG A 276 13.98 35.49 -8.23
N HIS A 277 13.50 36.53 -7.57
CA HIS A 277 14.35 37.54 -6.95
C HIS A 277 15.17 36.96 -5.78
N ARG A 278 16.43 37.40 -5.67
CA ARG A 278 17.37 37.08 -4.59
C ARG A 278 17.79 38.37 -3.92
N LEU A 279 18.01 38.31 -2.61
CA LEU A 279 18.53 39.44 -1.85
C LEU A 279 20.02 39.69 -2.20
N PRO A 280 20.53 40.93 -2.11
CA PRO A 280 21.94 41.25 -2.31
C PRO A 280 22.83 40.55 -1.30
N ALA A 281 23.86 39.84 -1.76
CA ALA A 281 24.81 39.15 -0.89
C ALA A 281 25.72 40.15 -0.17
N THR A 282 25.80 40.05 1.16
CA THR A 282 26.80 40.77 1.97
C THR A 282 28.01 39.87 2.21
N GLU A 283 29.23 40.42 2.37
CA GLU A 283 30.47 39.63 2.54
C GLU A 283 30.50 38.79 3.84
N ASP A 284 29.65 39.13 4.81
CA ASP A 284 29.51 38.46 6.10
C ASP A 284 28.42 37.36 6.02
N ARG A 285 28.83 36.10 5.74
CA ARG A 285 28.00 34.88 5.49
C ARG A 285 27.13 34.41 6.67
N THR A 286 26.88 35.29 7.63
CA THR A 286 26.30 34.97 8.94
C THR A 286 25.03 35.77 9.23
N ARG A 287 24.58 36.64 8.32
CA ARG A 287 23.39 37.50 8.50
C ARG A 287 22.28 37.20 7.47
N PRO A 288 21.00 37.55 7.76
CA PRO A 288 19.90 37.46 6.81
C PRO A 288 20.09 38.43 5.61
N GLY A 289 20.89 37.99 4.64
CA GLY A 289 21.28 38.72 3.42
C GLY A 289 22.03 37.86 2.39
N ASP A 290 22.34 36.59 2.68
CA ASP A 290 23.21 35.72 1.87
C ASP A 290 22.69 35.27 0.49
N GLY A 291 22.24 36.16 -0.39
CA GLY A 291 21.75 35.75 -1.71
C GLY A 291 20.49 34.88 -1.64
N ARG A 292 19.82 34.83 -0.48
CA ARG A 292 18.65 33.97 -0.24
C ARG A 292 17.48 34.43 -1.12
N PRO A 293 16.68 33.49 -1.63
CA PRO A 293 15.56 33.84 -2.48
C PRO A 293 14.42 34.45 -1.67
N LEU A 294 13.66 35.35 -2.31
CA LEU A 294 12.62 36.14 -1.66
C LEU A 294 11.54 35.29 -0.96
N TRP A 295 11.19 34.12 -1.51
CA TRP A 295 10.18 33.24 -0.92
C TRP A 295 10.60 32.59 0.40
N GLU A 296 11.89 32.58 0.75
CA GLU A 296 12.35 32.08 2.05
C GLU A 296 12.06 33.04 3.21
N LEU A 297 11.63 34.27 2.91
CA LEU A 297 11.13 35.22 3.91
C LEU A 297 9.68 34.94 4.32
N LEU A 298 9.00 33.95 3.72
CA LEU A 298 7.59 33.63 4.00
C LEU A 298 7.45 32.37 4.87
N PRO A 299 6.32 32.19 5.57
CA PRO A 299 5.96 30.90 6.12
C PRO A 299 5.94 29.80 5.05
N LEU A 300 6.63 28.69 5.32
CA LEU A 300 6.82 27.60 4.36
C LEU A 300 6.10 26.32 4.79
N ALA A 301 5.41 25.70 3.84
CA ALA A 301 4.82 24.38 3.97
C ALA A 301 5.64 23.35 3.19
N ARG A 302 6.06 22.27 3.83
CA ARG A 302 6.72 21.12 3.21
C ARG A 302 5.71 20.29 2.42
N THR A 303 6.04 19.99 1.17
CA THR A 303 5.23 19.16 0.25
C THR A 303 6.01 17.89 -0.10
N ASP A 304 5.61 16.75 0.45
CA ASP A 304 6.33 15.46 0.30
C ASP A 304 5.69 14.52 -0.74
N GLY A 305 4.72 15.01 -1.52
CA GLY A 305 3.94 14.22 -2.47
C GLY A 305 3.05 13.15 -1.82
N ARG A 306 2.99 13.07 -0.48
CA ARG A 306 2.01 12.28 0.28
C ARG A 306 0.95 13.22 0.84
N ARG A 307 -0.13 12.66 1.39
CA ARG A 307 -1.43 13.34 1.58
C ARG A 307 -1.42 14.38 2.71
N GLY A 308 -0.66 15.46 2.54
CA GLY A 308 -0.84 16.69 3.27
C GLY A 308 0.46 17.44 3.53
N ALA A 309 0.48 18.74 3.22
CA ALA A 309 1.61 19.60 3.56
C ALA A 309 1.75 19.81 5.08
N THR A 310 2.97 19.80 5.60
CA THR A 310 3.32 20.11 7.01
C THR A 310 4.11 21.41 7.07
N SER A 311 4.30 22.01 8.24
CA SER A 311 5.18 23.18 8.38
C SER A 311 6.64 22.82 8.06
N ARG A 312 7.43 23.81 7.60
CA ARG A 312 8.89 23.72 7.63
C ARG A 312 9.35 24.10 9.04
N HIS A 313 10.22 23.29 9.62
CA HIS A 313 10.76 23.55 10.95
C HIS A 313 11.81 24.68 10.93
N VAL A 314 11.83 25.43 12.03
CA VAL A 314 12.77 26.52 12.31
C VAL A 314 13.77 26.01 13.35
N ASP A 315 15.03 26.32 13.12
CA ASP A 315 16.09 26.22 14.11
C ASP A 315 16.06 27.49 14.95
N THR A 316 15.61 27.37 16.20
CA THR A 316 15.46 28.50 17.11
C THR A 316 16.80 29.06 17.59
N GLU A 317 17.87 28.26 17.58
CA GLU A 317 19.20 28.71 17.97
C GLU A 317 19.85 29.53 16.85
N ALA A 318 19.73 29.05 15.61
CA ALA A 318 20.25 29.75 14.44
C ALA A 318 19.34 30.88 13.92
N ASN A 319 18.11 30.99 14.43
CA ASN A 319 17.05 31.86 13.91
C ASN A 319 16.91 31.77 12.38
N ASP A 320 16.95 30.53 11.87
CA ASP A 320 16.83 30.25 10.44
C ASP A 320 16.13 28.90 10.22
N TRP A 321 15.87 28.58 8.96
CA TRP A 321 15.25 27.32 8.60
C TRP A 321 16.18 26.13 8.84
N VAL A 322 15.63 25.02 9.34
CA VAL A 322 16.37 23.74 9.41
C VAL A 322 16.79 23.31 8.00
N ARG A 323 18.04 22.83 7.86
CA ARG A 323 18.58 22.29 6.61
C ARG A 323 17.83 21.03 6.20
N ASP A 324 16.98 21.16 5.17
CA ASP A 324 16.08 20.08 4.73
C ASP A 324 15.93 20.07 3.21
N ARG A 325 16.04 18.89 2.59
CA ARG A 325 16.00 18.70 1.13
C ARG A 325 14.57 18.57 0.59
N GLY A 326 13.61 19.26 1.20
CA GLY A 326 12.19 19.21 0.87
C GLY A 326 11.79 20.16 -0.26
N LYS A 327 10.62 19.90 -0.88
CA LYS A 327 9.94 20.90 -1.72
C LYS A 327 9.02 21.74 -0.84
N PHE A 328 9.13 23.05 -0.94
CA PHE A 328 8.33 23.97 -0.12
C PHE A 328 7.28 24.71 -0.96
N ALA A 329 6.18 25.03 -0.31
CA ALA A 329 5.09 25.83 -0.85
C ALA A 329 4.77 26.98 0.10
N PHE A 330 4.36 28.11 -0.48
CA PHE A 330 4.01 29.35 0.21
C PHE A 330 2.73 29.93 -0.40
N LEU A 331 2.09 30.87 0.29
CA LEU A 331 0.86 31.52 -0.20
C LEU A 331 1.18 32.44 -1.39
N LYS A 332 0.37 32.33 -2.45
CA LYS A 332 0.48 33.19 -3.64
C LYS A 332 0.30 34.68 -3.31
N THR A 333 -0.64 34.99 -2.43
CA THR A 333 -0.96 36.35 -2.01
C THR A 333 0.20 36.98 -1.24
N SER A 334 0.73 36.28 -0.24
CA SER A 334 1.86 36.76 0.56
C SER A 334 3.12 36.96 -0.29
N PHE A 335 3.38 36.07 -1.26
CA PHE A 335 4.48 36.26 -2.20
C PHE A 335 4.32 37.50 -3.07
N LYS A 336 3.10 37.74 -3.59
CA LYS A 336 2.82 38.94 -4.38
C LYS A 336 3.07 40.21 -3.56
N GLU A 337 2.63 40.24 -2.30
CA GLU A 337 2.81 41.37 -1.39
C GLU A 337 4.30 41.68 -1.15
N ILE A 338 5.09 40.69 -0.75
CA ILE A 338 6.53 40.91 -0.50
C ILE A 338 7.30 41.21 -1.78
N LYS A 339 6.86 40.69 -2.93
CA LYS A 339 7.45 41.01 -4.24
C LYS A 339 7.22 42.47 -4.59
N THR A 340 6.01 42.99 -4.40
CA THR A 340 5.73 44.41 -4.65
C THR A 340 6.56 45.31 -3.74
N GLN A 341 6.71 44.95 -2.45
CA GLN A 341 7.57 45.69 -1.52
C GLN A 341 9.05 45.64 -1.93
N TYR A 342 9.54 44.45 -2.29
CA TYR A 342 10.90 44.25 -2.78
C TYR A 342 11.19 45.11 -4.01
N LEU A 343 10.30 45.09 -5.02
CA LEU A 343 10.48 45.87 -6.24
C LEU A 343 10.50 47.37 -5.96
N HIS A 344 9.60 47.86 -5.10
CA HIS A 344 9.56 49.27 -4.71
C HIS A 344 10.86 49.71 -4.04
N LEU A 345 11.36 48.93 -3.08
CA LEU A 345 12.62 49.20 -2.37
C LEU A 345 13.85 49.03 -3.25
N SER A 346 13.78 48.15 -4.26
CA SER A 346 14.86 47.95 -5.23
C SER A 346 14.94 49.07 -6.27
N THR A 347 13.87 49.85 -6.44
CA THR A 347 13.82 51.00 -7.36
C THR A 347 14.01 52.35 -6.67
N SER A 348 13.98 52.41 -5.33
CA SER A 348 14.26 53.64 -4.59
C SER A 348 15.77 53.83 -4.39
N ASP A 349 16.21 55.08 -4.29
CA ASP A 349 17.62 55.48 -4.08
C ASP A 349 18.15 55.12 -2.67
N ASP A 350 17.37 54.40 -1.86
CA ASP A 350 17.66 54.10 -0.44
C ASP A 350 18.79 53.06 -0.22
N GLY A 351 19.37 52.54 -1.31
CA GLY A 351 20.54 51.65 -1.30
C GLY A 351 20.29 50.23 -0.77
N ASP A 352 21.24 49.32 -1.02
CA ASP A 352 21.17 47.90 -0.64
C ASP A 352 20.99 47.67 0.87
N SER A 353 21.43 48.63 1.70
CA SER A 353 21.31 48.58 3.16
C SER A 353 19.86 48.59 3.64
N ALA A 354 19.00 49.42 3.05
CA ALA A 354 17.59 49.50 3.41
C ALA A 354 16.84 48.20 3.09
N LEU A 355 17.18 47.59 1.95
CA LEU A 355 16.62 46.32 1.50
C LEU A 355 17.01 45.15 2.43
N VAL A 356 18.28 45.10 2.85
CA VAL A 356 18.77 44.09 3.81
C VAL A 356 18.11 44.26 5.18
N ALA A 357 17.94 45.49 5.65
CA ALA A 357 17.26 45.77 6.92
C ALA A 357 15.77 45.35 6.88
N TRP A 358 15.07 45.65 5.78
CA TRP A 358 13.70 45.20 5.55
C TRP A 358 13.61 43.67 5.54
N ALA A 359 14.46 43.00 4.76
CA ALA A 359 14.45 41.54 4.66
C ALA A 359 14.76 40.87 6.01
N SER A 360 15.72 41.41 6.76
CA SER A 360 16.07 40.94 8.10
C SER A 360 14.89 41.04 9.08
N LYS A 361 14.13 42.14 9.00
CA LYS A 361 12.91 42.32 9.82
C LYS A 361 11.86 41.26 9.49
N ILE A 362 11.53 41.08 8.21
CA ILE A 362 10.51 40.10 7.77
C ILE A 362 10.95 38.66 8.11
N HIS A 363 12.24 38.34 7.93
CA HIS A 363 12.79 37.04 8.28
C HIS A 363 12.61 36.76 9.78
N ARG A 364 13.01 37.70 10.64
CA ARG A 364 12.87 37.57 12.10
C ARG A 364 11.41 37.36 12.52
N GLU A 365 10.49 38.16 12.00
CA GLU A 365 9.05 38.04 12.28
C GLU A 365 8.51 36.66 11.83
N THR A 366 8.96 36.19 10.67
CA THR A 366 8.57 34.88 10.14
C THR A 366 9.14 33.73 10.97
N MET A 367 10.40 33.80 11.40
CA MET A 367 11.02 32.78 12.24
C MET A 367 10.35 32.70 13.62
N GLU A 368 10.05 33.85 14.24
CA GLU A 368 9.33 33.89 15.52
C GLU A 368 7.94 33.25 15.38
N PHE A 369 7.18 33.64 14.36
CA PHE A 369 5.87 33.06 14.06
C PHE A 369 5.94 31.55 13.84
N MET A 370 6.91 31.09 13.05
CA MET A 370 7.06 29.67 12.73
C MET A 370 7.58 28.85 13.91
N ALA A 371 8.35 29.44 14.83
CA ALA A 371 8.73 28.81 16.09
C ALA A 371 7.48 28.54 16.96
N ASP A 372 6.54 29.48 17.02
CA ASP A 372 5.27 29.28 17.74
C ASP A 372 4.39 28.23 17.06
N VAL A 373 4.34 28.22 15.72
CA VAL A 373 3.67 27.15 14.95
C VAL A 373 4.29 25.78 15.26
N ASN A 374 5.62 25.68 15.34
CA ASN A 374 6.31 24.42 15.67
C ASN A 374 5.94 23.93 17.08
N LYS A 375 5.90 24.84 18.07
CA LYS A 375 5.46 24.52 19.44
C LYS A 375 4.02 24.02 19.46
N LEU A 376 3.13 24.68 18.73
CA LEU A 376 1.71 24.31 18.64
C LEU A 376 1.50 22.95 17.97
N GLU A 377 2.14 22.70 16.82
CA GLU A 377 2.05 21.42 16.13
C GLU A 377 2.65 20.27 16.95
N ALA A 378 3.75 20.53 17.68
CA ALA A 378 4.34 19.56 18.60
C ALA A 378 3.39 19.23 19.77
N TRP A 379 2.79 20.25 20.38
CA TRP A 379 1.81 20.08 21.45
C TRP A 379 0.57 19.31 20.97
N LEU A 380 -0.01 19.68 19.82
CA LEU A 380 -1.16 18.99 19.24
C LEU A 380 -0.88 17.52 18.97
N LYS A 381 0.33 17.23 18.45
CA LYS A 381 0.77 15.86 18.21
C LYS A 381 0.88 15.07 19.51
N GLU A 382 1.38 15.66 20.57
CA GLU A 382 1.50 15.00 21.87
C GLU A 382 0.14 14.82 22.55
N HIS A 383 -0.70 15.85 22.55
CA HIS A 383 -2.06 15.79 23.08
C HIS A 383 -2.91 14.71 22.38
N ALA A 384 -2.80 14.58 21.05
CA ALA A 384 -3.47 13.51 20.32
C ALA A 384 -2.97 12.11 20.74
N LYS A 385 -1.67 11.95 21.02
CA LYS A 385 -1.12 10.67 21.50
C LYS A 385 -1.51 10.34 22.93
N THR A 386 -1.64 11.31 23.82
CA THR A 386 -1.88 11.03 25.24
C THR A 386 -3.36 10.90 25.54
N VAL A 387 -4.19 11.83 25.05
CA VAL A 387 -5.63 11.89 25.39
C VAL A 387 -6.48 11.00 24.49
N GLN A 388 -6.27 11.02 23.17
CA GLN A 388 -7.11 10.21 22.26
C GLN A 388 -6.72 8.73 22.28
N LYS A 389 -5.43 8.43 22.41
CA LYS A 389 -4.94 7.05 22.52
C LYS A 389 -5.42 6.40 23.82
N SER A 390 -5.31 7.09 24.96
CA SER A 390 -5.77 6.55 26.25
C SER A 390 -7.26 6.27 26.26
N LYS A 391 -8.09 7.16 25.69
CA LYS A 391 -9.54 6.91 25.57
C LYS A 391 -9.86 5.71 24.66
N ALA A 392 -9.20 5.62 23.50
CA ALA A 392 -9.40 4.49 22.59
C ALA A 392 -8.88 3.17 23.16
N GLU A 393 -7.79 3.20 23.92
CA GLU A 393 -7.25 2.05 24.65
C GLU A 393 -8.19 1.60 25.77
N ALA A 394 -8.70 2.54 26.57
CA ALA A 394 -9.68 2.24 27.62
C ALA A 394 -10.97 1.62 27.05
N GLN A 395 -11.52 2.17 25.96
CA GLN A 395 -12.69 1.60 25.28
C GLN A 395 -12.42 0.21 24.70
N ARG A 396 -11.21 0.00 24.15
CA ARG A 396 -10.80 -1.31 23.65
C ARG A 396 -10.69 -2.32 24.78
N GLU A 397 -10.14 -1.93 25.94
CA GLU A 397 -10.00 -2.81 27.10
C GLU A 397 -11.37 -3.22 27.66
N GLN A 398 -12.27 -2.25 27.87
CA GLN A 398 -13.66 -2.54 28.29
C GLN A 398 -14.36 -3.51 27.34
N ARG A 399 -14.14 -3.37 26.02
CA ARG A 399 -14.69 -4.29 25.01
C ARG A 399 -14.06 -5.69 25.10
N ILE A 400 -12.77 -5.80 25.41
CA ILE A 400 -12.08 -7.08 25.64
C ILE A 400 -12.69 -7.77 26.86
N GLU A 401 -12.74 -7.09 27.99
CA GLU A 401 -13.28 -7.60 29.25
C GLU A 401 -14.72 -8.11 29.08
N TYR A 402 -15.58 -7.34 28.41
CA TYR A 402 -16.97 -7.75 28.15
C TYR A 402 -17.05 -9.06 27.36
N PHE A 403 -16.29 -9.20 26.27
CA PHE A 403 -16.35 -10.42 25.45
C PHE A 403 -15.67 -11.62 26.11
N GLU A 404 -14.60 -11.40 26.88
CA GLU A 404 -13.94 -12.47 27.63
C GLU A 404 -14.83 -12.99 28.76
N ALA A 405 -15.50 -12.12 29.51
CA ALA A 405 -16.48 -12.52 30.52
C ALA A 405 -17.62 -13.35 29.91
N ARG A 406 -18.09 -12.95 28.72
CA ARG A 406 -19.14 -13.70 28.00
C ARG A 406 -18.68 -15.03 27.44
N ALA A 407 -17.45 -15.11 26.96
CA ALA A 407 -16.85 -16.36 26.50
C ALA A 407 -16.61 -17.33 27.67
N ALA A 408 -16.18 -16.83 28.82
CA ALA A 408 -15.99 -17.61 30.04
C ALA A 408 -17.31 -18.15 30.61
N ALA A 409 -18.43 -17.42 30.44
CA ALA A 409 -19.75 -17.84 30.91
C ALA A 409 -20.44 -18.91 30.02
N GLN A 410 -19.89 -19.25 28.85
CA GLN A 410 -20.47 -20.28 27.97
C GLN A 410 -20.27 -21.69 28.54
N ALA A 411 -21.08 -22.65 28.07
CA ALA A 411 -20.92 -24.07 28.38
C ALA A 411 -20.52 -24.84 27.11
N PRO A 412 -19.28 -25.38 27.00
CA PRO A 412 -18.18 -25.26 27.97
C PRO A 412 -17.57 -23.84 28.01
N PRO A 413 -16.84 -23.45 29.08
CA PRO A 413 -16.23 -22.12 29.19
C PRO A 413 -15.06 -21.94 28.22
N MET A 414 -15.01 -20.81 27.52
CA MET A 414 -13.95 -20.52 26.54
C MET A 414 -12.90 -19.59 27.15
N ASP A 415 -11.69 -20.13 27.34
CA ASP A 415 -10.56 -19.39 27.89
C ASP A 415 -10.08 -18.25 26.97
N ARG A 416 -9.47 -17.24 27.59
CA ARG A 416 -8.87 -16.09 26.90
C ARG A 416 -7.91 -16.53 25.80
N GLN A 417 -7.00 -17.48 26.06
CA GLN A 417 -5.99 -17.86 25.06
C GLN A 417 -6.64 -18.40 23.77
N ILE A 418 -7.71 -19.18 23.91
CA ILE A 418 -8.49 -19.76 22.81
C ILE A 418 -9.17 -18.64 22.00
N LEU A 419 -9.85 -17.73 22.70
CA LEU A 419 -10.57 -16.62 22.07
C LEU A 419 -9.65 -15.73 21.22
N TRP A 420 -8.42 -15.49 21.69
CA TRP A 420 -7.42 -14.68 20.98
C TRP A 420 -6.85 -15.35 19.72
N LYS A 421 -7.02 -16.67 19.54
CA LYS A 421 -6.71 -17.35 18.27
C LYS A 421 -7.76 -17.13 17.19
N MET A 422 -8.93 -16.60 17.54
CA MET A 422 -10.03 -16.42 16.60
C MET A 422 -9.88 -15.10 15.83
N ALA A 423 -9.79 -15.20 14.50
CA ALA A 423 -9.64 -14.03 13.64
C ALA A 423 -10.88 -13.13 13.65
N ALA A 424 -12.07 -13.66 13.93
CA ALA A 424 -13.29 -12.86 14.07
C ALA A 424 -13.24 -11.96 15.31
N PHE A 425 -12.79 -12.51 16.45
CA PHE A 425 -12.61 -11.76 17.69
C PHE A 425 -11.57 -10.64 17.53
N THR A 426 -10.38 -10.94 17.02
CA THR A 426 -9.36 -9.89 16.82
C THR A 426 -9.79 -8.79 15.82
N ARG A 427 -10.74 -9.08 14.91
CA ARG A 427 -11.35 -8.09 14.02
C ARG A 427 -12.39 -7.22 14.74
N ILE A 428 -13.24 -7.80 15.57
CA ILE A 428 -14.31 -7.05 16.25
C ILE A 428 -13.77 -6.08 17.30
N LEU A 429 -12.59 -6.34 17.86
CA LEU A 429 -11.89 -5.44 18.79
C LEU A 429 -11.37 -4.14 18.15
N LYS A 430 -11.40 -4.01 16.82
CA LYS A 430 -11.01 -2.78 16.12
C LYS A 430 -12.14 -1.74 16.07
N ILE A 431 -13.34 -2.12 16.51
CA ILE A 431 -14.52 -1.25 16.52
C ILE A 431 -14.51 -0.46 17.83
N LEU A 432 -14.51 0.87 17.74
CA LEU A 432 -14.49 1.81 18.88
C LEU A 432 -15.90 2.04 19.46
N GLN A 433 -16.64 0.96 19.69
CA GLN A 433 -17.94 0.98 20.36
C GLN A 433 -17.92 -0.02 21.51
N ASP A 434 -18.80 0.16 22.50
CA ASP A 434 -18.88 -0.72 23.65
C ASP A 434 -19.47 -2.09 23.27
N GLY A 435 -19.12 -3.11 24.06
CA GLY A 435 -19.68 -4.45 23.91
C GLY A 435 -21.17 -4.45 24.25
N ASN A 436 -21.98 -5.15 23.45
CA ASN A 436 -23.40 -5.37 23.73
C ASN A 436 -23.84 -6.76 23.26
N GLU A 437 -25.01 -7.22 23.73
CA GLU A 437 -25.53 -8.57 23.46
C GLU A 437 -25.56 -8.88 21.97
N ARG A 438 -26.11 -7.97 21.17
CA ARG A 438 -26.19 -8.14 19.72
C ARG A 438 -24.82 -8.34 19.08
N SER A 439 -23.81 -7.60 19.53
CA SER A 439 -22.45 -7.74 19.03
C SER A 439 -21.78 -9.04 19.49
N TRP A 440 -22.16 -9.55 20.67
CA TRP A 440 -21.76 -10.86 21.16
C TRP A 440 -22.40 -11.98 20.34
N ASP A 441 -23.71 -11.96 20.09
CA ASP A 441 -24.41 -12.99 19.31
C ASP A 441 -23.83 -13.13 17.89
N LEU A 442 -23.55 -11.99 17.25
CA LEU A 442 -22.92 -11.95 15.92
C LEU A 442 -21.47 -12.44 15.93
N LEU A 443 -20.76 -12.25 17.03
CA LEU A 443 -19.42 -12.78 17.21
C LEU A 443 -19.48 -14.29 17.44
N TRP A 444 -20.35 -14.75 18.34
CA TRP A 444 -20.50 -16.13 18.78
C TRP A 444 -20.67 -17.10 17.59
N ILE A 445 -21.61 -16.77 16.68
CA ILE A 445 -21.86 -17.55 15.44
C ILE A 445 -20.56 -17.76 14.62
N LYS A 446 -19.61 -16.83 14.68
CA LYS A 446 -18.35 -16.89 13.92
C LYS A 446 -17.20 -17.57 14.65
N ILE A 447 -17.32 -17.75 15.97
CA ILE A 447 -16.23 -18.27 16.80
C ILE A 447 -16.50 -19.68 17.32
N GLU A 448 -17.76 -20.01 17.64
CA GLU A 448 -18.15 -21.32 18.17
C GLU A 448 -17.72 -22.49 17.24
N PRO A 449 -17.96 -22.46 15.91
CA PRO A 449 -17.57 -23.56 15.04
C PRO A 449 -16.06 -23.81 14.97
N TYR A 450 -15.25 -22.81 15.35
CA TYR A 450 -13.78 -22.87 15.27
C TYR A 450 -13.12 -23.08 16.63
N ARG A 451 -13.90 -23.36 17.67
CA ARG A 451 -13.40 -23.52 19.05
C ARG A 451 -12.36 -24.64 19.19
N SER A 452 -12.66 -25.83 18.70
CA SER A 452 -11.75 -26.98 18.77
C SER A 452 -10.44 -26.71 18.01
N HIS A 453 -10.54 -26.06 16.85
CA HIS A 453 -9.39 -25.64 16.06
C HIS A 453 -8.54 -24.60 16.80
N ALA A 454 -9.16 -23.62 17.49
CA ALA A 454 -8.44 -22.67 18.33
C ALA A 454 -7.69 -23.36 19.48
N GLN A 455 -8.33 -24.34 20.14
CA GLN A 455 -7.70 -25.14 21.19
C GLN A 455 -6.48 -25.90 20.67
N GLN A 456 -6.57 -26.50 19.48
CA GLN A 456 -5.43 -27.17 18.84
C GLN A 456 -4.25 -26.21 18.62
N VAL A 457 -4.50 -24.97 18.18
CA VAL A 457 -3.44 -23.98 17.97
C VAL A 457 -2.79 -23.54 19.29
N VAL A 458 -3.59 -23.35 20.35
CA VAL A 458 -3.06 -23.04 21.69
C VAL A 458 -2.20 -24.20 22.20
N GLU A 459 -2.68 -25.43 22.07
CA GLU A 459 -1.94 -26.62 22.50
C GLU A 459 -0.64 -26.79 21.70
N PHE A 460 -0.68 -26.57 20.39
CA PHE A 460 0.52 -26.56 19.55
C PHE A 460 1.55 -25.53 20.03
N GLU A 461 1.13 -24.29 20.31
CA GLU A 461 2.03 -23.27 20.85
C GLU A 461 2.62 -23.66 22.21
N ARG A 462 1.79 -24.20 23.10
CA ARG A 462 2.21 -24.68 24.41
C ARG A 462 3.24 -25.80 24.31
N LEU A 463 3.00 -26.77 23.44
CA LEU A 463 3.92 -27.90 23.22
C LEU A 463 5.23 -27.46 22.58
N MET A 464 5.18 -26.60 21.56
CA MET A 464 6.39 -26.07 20.90
C MET A 464 7.26 -25.22 21.83
N ALA A 465 6.68 -24.62 22.87
CA ALA A 465 7.39 -23.86 23.90
C ALA A 465 7.83 -24.72 25.10
N SER A 466 7.54 -26.01 25.11
CA SER A 466 7.85 -26.89 26.24
C SER A 466 9.26 -27.45 26.18
N ASP A 467 9.94 -27.48 27.33
CA ASP A 467 11.25 -28.15 27.48
C ASP A 467 11.19 -29.66 27.21
N PHE A 468 9.99 -30.26 27.28
CA PHE A 468 9.76 -31.69 27.03
C PHE A 468 9.24 -31.98 25.61
N LEU A 469 9.42 -31.06 24.65
CA LEU A 469 8.95 -31.19 23.27
C LEU A 469 9.31 -32.54 22.64
N GLU A 470 10.51 -33.06 22.92
CA GLU A 470 11.01 -34.34 22.38
C GLU A 470 10.22 -35.58 22.85
N THR A 471 9.47 -35.45 23.96
CA THR A 471 8.62 -36.53 24.48
C THR A 471 7.26 -36.58 23.79
N VAL A 472 6.89 -35.52 23.06
CA VAL A 472 5.59 -35.39 22.40
C VAL A 472 5.45 -36.47 21.31
N PRO A 473 4.35 -37.25 21.29
CA PRO A 473 4.17 -38.34 20.33
C PRO A 473 4.33 -37.91 18.87
N GLN A 474 3.86 -36.71 18.51
CA GLN A 474 3.95 -36.15 17.16
C GLN A 474 5.40 -35.85 16.76
N VAL A 475 6.24 -35.42 17.71
CA VAL A 475 7.67 -35.16 17.49
C VAL A 475 8.43 -36.47 17.29
N ARG A 476 8.11 -37.51 18.09
CA ARG A 476 8.66 -38.86 17.90
C ARG A 476 8.26 -39.46 16.56
N LEU A 477 7.00 -39.29 16.16
CA LEU A 477 6.51 -39.71 14.85
C LEU A 477 7.25 -38.99 13.71
N PHE A 478 7.45 -37.67 13.83
CA PHE A 478 8.23 -36.91 12.87
C PHE A 478 9.65 -37.46 12.71
N ARG A 479 10.35 -37.74 13.83
CA ARG A 479 11.72 -38.30 13.80
C ARG A 479 11.74 -39.67 13.12
N ARG A 480 10.83 -40.57 13.50
CA ARG A 480 10.69 -41.89 12.87
C ARG A 480 10.47 -41.79 11.35
N LEU A 481 9.61 -40.86 10.91
CA LEU A 481 9.36 -40.64 9.49
C LEU A 481 10.56 -39.99 8.78
N HIS A 482 11.27 -39.09 9.45
CA HIS A 482 12.49 -38.51 8.94
C HIS A 482 13.56 -39.59 8.74
N GLU A 483 13.85 -40.41 9.75
CA GLU A 483 14.82 -41.51 9.72
C GLU A 483 14.48 -42.52 8.61
N HIS A 484 13.21 -42.88 8.46
CA HIS A 484 12.77 -43.76 7.38
C HIS A 484 13.08 -43.19 5.98
N ARG A 485 13.10 -41.86 5.84
CA ARG A 485 13.18 -41.14 4.55
C ARG A 485 14.49 -40.39 4.31
N CYS A 486 15.38 -40.31 5.30
CA CYS A 486 16.58 -39.45 5.27
C CYS A 486 17.67 -39.96 4.32
N GLY A 487 17.62 -41.24 3.91
CA GLY A 487 18.56 -41.82 2.95
C GLY A 487 18.66 -41.07 1.61
N ARG A 488 17.72 -40.19 1.27
CA ARG A 488 17.84 -39.33 0.07
C ARG A 488 18.95 -38.28 0.17
N GLU A 489 19.44 -37.99 1.38
CA GLU A 489 20.51 -37.02 1.64
C GLU A 489 21.90 -37.70 1.67
N SER A 490 21.95 -39.04 1.72
CA SER A 490 23.20 -39.79 1.64
C SER A 490 23.80 -39.80 0.23
N VAL A 491 25.10 -40.09 0.14
CA VAL A 491 25.81 -40.32 -1.12
C VAL A 491 26.37 -41.75 -1.10
N PRO A 492 25.86 -42.68 -1.92
CA PRO A 492 24.78 -42.52 -2.90
C PRO A 492 23.40 -42.34 -2.27
N ARG A 493 22.46 -41.73 -3.01
CA ARG A 493 21.10 -41.48 -2.51
C ARG A 493 20.30 -42.77 -2.44
N ALA A 494 19.75 -43.07 -1.26
CA ALA A 494 18.89 -44.20 -1.02
C ALA A 494 17.43 -43.74 -0.83
N TYR A 495 16.55 -44.20 -1.73
CA TYR A 495 15.11 -43.90 -1.66
C TYR A 495 14.32 -45.16 -1.29
N GLN A 496 13.32 -44.99 -0.43
CA GLN A 496 12.35 -46.03 -0.09
C GLN A 496 11.46 -46.38 -1.31
N PRO A 497 10.85 -47.58 -1.34
CA PRO A 497 9.99 -48.00 -2.46
C PRO A 497 8.88 -47.00 -2.81
N GLU A 498 8.22 -46.44 -1.79
CA GLU A 498 7.20 -45.40 -1.94
C GLU A 498 7.78 -44.11 -2.53
N GLN A 499 8.98 -43.69 -2.11
CA GLN A 499 9.65 -42.49 -2.63
C GLN A 499 10.03 -42.68 -4.10
N LYS A 500 10.59 -43.83 -4.47
CA LYS A 500 10.91 -44.19 -5.85
C LYS A 500 9.67 -44.21 -6.75
N PHE A 501 8.54 -44.66 -6.22
CA PHE A 501 7.27 -44.65 -6.96
C PHE A 501 6.81 -43.22 -7.24
N VAL A 502 6.79 -42.37 -6.21
CA VAL A 502 6.38 -40.97 -6.33
C VAL A 502 7.28 -40.19 -7.28
N LEU A 503 8.61 -40.40 -7.22
CA LEU A 503 9.57 -39.75 -8.12
C LEU A 503 9.34 -40.14 -9.58
N ARG A 504 9.15 -41.43 -9.88
CA ARG A 504 8.85 -41.91 -11.25
C ARG A 504 7.54 -41.31 -11.78
N LEU A 505 6.51 -41.25 -10.94
CA LEU A 505 5.25 -40.61 -11.30
C LEU A 505 5.45 -39.11 -11.59
N ALA A 506 6.24 -38.43 -10.77
CA ALA A 506 6.53 -37.02 -10.94
C ALA A 506 7.37 -36.71 -12.18
N GLU A 507 8.33 -37.55 -12.54
CA GLU A 507 9.09 -37.44 -13.79
C GLU A 507 8.16 -37.55 -15.01
N ALA A 508 7.28 -38.54 -15.03
CA ALA A 508 6.31 -38.72 -16.12
C ALA A 508 5.37 -37.51 -16.26
N VAL A 509 4.82 -37.03 -15.13
CA VAL A 509 3.94 -35.85 -15.12
C VAL A 509 4.70 -34.57 -15.50
N PHE A 510 5.95 -34.41 -15.06
CA PHE A 510 6.77 -33.26 -15.43
C PHE A 510 7.03 -33.24 -16.94
N SER A 511 7.40 -34.37 -17.54
CA SER A 511 7.56 -34.50 -18.99
C SER A 511 6.27 -34.15 -19.72
N GLN A 512 5.11 -34.59 -19.21
CA GLN A 512 3.81 -34.21 -19.75
C GLN A 512 3.58 -32.69 -19.67
N CYS A 513 3.81 -32.06 -18.52
CA CYS A 513 3.66 -30.61 -18.39
C CYS A 513 4.58 -29.82 -19.34
N VAL A 514 5.78 -30.34 -19.60
CA VAL A 514 6.71 -29.75 -20.59
C VAL A 514 6.16 -29.91 -22.01
N ASN A 515 5.61 -31.08 -22.35
CA ASN A 515 5.00 -31.35 -23.65
C ASN A 515 3.74 -30.51 -23.89
N ASP A 516 2.92 -30.34 -22.85
CA ASP A 516 1.71 -29.50 -22.85
C ASP A 516 2.03 -27.99 -22.84
N ARG A 517 3.33 -27.64 -22.88
CA ARG A 517 3.83 -26.26 -22.93
C ARG A 517 3.32 -25.37 -21.78
N VAL A 518 3.16 -25.94 -20.58
CA VAL A 518 2.75 -25.20 -19.39
C VAL A 518 3.70 -24.02 -19.15
N ALA A 519 3.13 -22.84 -18.85
CA ALA A 519 3.91 -21.63 -18.61
C ALA A 519 4.89 -21.80 -17.43
N ASN A 520 6.06 -21.16 -17.49
CA ASN A 520 7.08 -21.30 -16.44
C ASN A 520 6.57 -20.87 -15.05
N GLU A 521 5.68 -19.88 -14.98
CA GLU A 521 5.07 -19.43 -13.70
C GLU A 521 4.15 -20.48 -13.08
N ASP A 522 3.56 -21.34 -13.90
CA ASP A 522 2.61 -22.38 -13.48
C ASP A 522 3.23 -23.75 -13.30
N LEU A 523 4.37 -23.99 -13.95
CA LEU A 523 4.99 -25.29 -14.08
C LEU A 523 5.12 -26.03 -12.74
N LEU A 524 5.55 -25.34 -11.68
CA LEU A 524 5.70 -25.94 -10.35
C LEU A 524 4.35 -26.40 -9.77
N LEU A 525 3.37 -25.49 -9.69
CA LEU A 525 2.08 -25.79 -9.06
C LEU A 525 1.24 -26.75 -9.93
N MET A 526 1.35 -26.67 -11.25
CA MET A 526 0.69 -27.60 -12.18
C MET A 526 1.28 -28.99 -12.13
N CYS A 527 2.62 -29.12 -12.13
CA CYS A 527 3.25 -30.43 -11.97
C CYS A 527 2.81 -31.08 -10.66
N LEU A 528 2.88 -30.36 -9.53
CA LEU A 528 2.46 -30.87 -8.23
C LEU A 528 0.97 -31.26 -8.20
N ARG A 529 0.08 -30.40 -8.72
CA ARG A 529 -1.36 -30.70 -8.78
C ARG A 529 -1.63 -31.96 -9.61
N ASN A 530 -0.99 -32.08 -10.77
CA ASN A 530 -1.19 -33.22 -11.67
C ASN A 530 -0.65 -34.52 -11.06
N VAL A 531 0.50 -34.49 -10.37
CA VAL A 531 0.99 -35.66 -9.62
C VAL A 531 -0.02 -36.08 -8.55
N PHE A 532 -0.53 -35.13 -7.77
CA PHE A 532 -1.52 -35.42 -6.73
C PHE A 532 -2.80 -36.02 -7.31
N ALA A 533 -3.33 -35.42 -8.39
CA ALA A 533 -4.53 -35.90 -9.07
C ALA A 533 -4.34 -37.32 -9.64
N THR A 534 -3.23 -37.56 -10.35
CA THR A 534 -2.92 -38.88 -10.92
C THR A 534 -2.76 -39.94 -9.83
N TYR A 535 -2.08 -39.61 -8.72
CA TYR A 535 -1.92 -40.53 -7.59
C TYR A 535 -3.26 -40.83 -6.89
N ARG A 536 -4.09 -39.79 -6.68
CA ARG A 536 -5.38 -39.92 -6.01
C ARG A 536 -6.39 -40.74 -6.83
N ASN A 537 -6.38 -40.58 -8.15
CA ASN A 537 -7.26 -41.31 -9.07
C ASN A 537 -6.79 -42.76 -9.31
N MET A 538 -5.60 -43.12 -8.85
CA MET A 538 -5.09 -44.48 -8.95
C MET A 538 -5.82 -45.43 -7.98
N PRO A 539 -6.22 -46.64 -8.43
CA PRO A 539 -6.76 -47.70 -7.57
C PRO A 539 -5.85 -48.00 -6.39
N ARG A 540 -6.42 -48.34 -5.22
CA ARG A 540 -5.65 -48.54 -3.98
C ARG A 540 -4.65 -49.69 -4.10
N GLU A 541 -4.95 -50.68 -4.92
CA GLU A 541 -4.13 -51.88 -5.17
C GLU A 541 -2.84 -51.54 -5.93
N LYS A 542 -2.85 -50.47 -6.74
CA LYS A 542 -1.70 -50.01 -7.51
C LYS A 542 -0.80 -49.05 -6.73
N ARG A 543 -1.22 -48.61 -5.54
CA ARG A 543 -0.43 -47.72 -4.69
C ARG A 543 0.64 -48.51 -3.95
N PRO A 544 1.87 -47.98 -3.82
CA PRO A 544 2.91 -48.64 -3.04
C PRO A 544 2.46 -48.77 -1.58
N ARG A 545 2.91 -49.82 -0.90
CA ARG A 545 2.78 -49.93 0.56
C ARG A 545 3.97 -49.24 1.20
N GLY A 546 3.74 -48.42 2.23
CA GLY A 546 4.78 -47.63 2.88
C GLY A 546 4.35 -47.09 4.25
N LEU A 547 5.22 -46.31 4.88
CA LEU A 547 4.95 -45.67 6.17
C LEU A 547 4.33 -44.28 5.93
N ASN A 548 3.09 -44.09 6.40
CA ASN A 548 2.30 -42.89 6.19
C ASN A 548 2.60 -41.77 7.19
N PHE A 549 2.18 -40.54 6.85
CA PHE A 549 2.37 -39.34 7.69
C PHE A 549 1.74 -39.43 9.09
N ASP A 550 0.76 -40.33 9.29
CA ASP A 550 0.09 -40.61 10.56
C ASP A 550 0.73 -41.78 11.35
N GLY A 551 1.81 -42.37 10.82
CA GLY A 551 2.53 -43.49 11.41
C GLY A 551 1.96 -44.87 11.07
N THR A 552 0.87 -44.94 10.31
CA THR A 552 0.31 -46.22 9.85
C THR A 552 1.13 -46.82 8.71
N THR A 553 1.17 -48.14 8.63
CA THR A 553 1.77 -48.85 7.49
C THR A 553 0.66 -49.47 6.65
N GLY A 554 0.62 -49.13 5.35
CA GLY A 554 -0.46 -49.55 4.47
C GLY A 554 -0.32 -48.96 3.07
N PRO A 555 -1.41 -48.89 2.28
CA PRO A 555 -1.41 -48.12 1.04
C PRO A 555 -0.94 -46.70 1.30
N TYR A 556 0.10 -46.27 0.58
CA TYR A 556 0.81 -45.05 0.90
C TYR A 556 -0.04 -43.80 0.63
N CYS A 557 0.05 -42.82 1.52
CA CYS A 557 -0.62 -41.54 1.44
C CYS A 557 0.40 -40.41 1.29
N LEU A 558 0.19 -39.53 0.32
CA LEU A 558 1.10 -38.42 0.03
C LEU A 558 1.19 -37.43 1.20
N SER A 559 2.41 -37.08 1.55
CA SER A 559 2.80 -36.05 2.53
C SER A 559 3.33 -34.80 1.84
N LEU A 560 3.40 -33.66 2.53
CA LEU A 560 4.05 -32.47 1.98
C LEU A 560 5.55 -32.66 1.74
N ASP A 561 6.20 -33.59 2.45
CA ASP A 561 7.57 -33.99 2.14
C ASP A 561 7.71 -34.60 0.74
N ASP A 562 6.69 -35.30 0.23
CA ASP A 562 6.69 -35.81 -1.15
C ASP A 562 6.67 -34.66 -2.17
N ALA A 563 5.84 -33.63 -1.95
CA ALA A 563 5.83 -32.44 -2.80
C ALA A 563 7.19 -31.72 -2.76
N ARG A 564 7.79 -31.57 -1.57
CA ARG A 564 9.13 -31.00 -1.39
C ARG A 564 10.21 -31.82 -2.11
N MET A 565 10.13 -33.15 -2.03
CA MET A 565 11.03 -34.07 -2.72
C MET A 565 10.91 -33.94 -4.24
N ILE A 566 9.70 -33.83 -4.79
CA ILE A 566 9.48 -33.63 -6.23
C ILE A 566 10.12 -32.32 -6.70
N VAL A 567 9.92 -31.21 -5.96
CA VAL A 567 10.55 -29.92 -6.31
C VAL A 567 12.07 -30.06 -6.37
N LYS A 568 12.70 -30.65 -5.35
CA LYS A 568 14.16 -30.78 -5.24
C LYS A 568 14.76 -31.79 -6.23
N ASP A 569 14.14 -32.96 -6.35
CA ASP A 569 14.77 -34.12 -7.00
C ASP A 569 14.28 -34.35 -8.44
N VAL A 570 13.20 -33.70 -8.87
CA VAL A 570 12.71 -33.75 -10.25
C VAL A 570 12.86 -32.38 -10.91
N LEU A 571 12.25 -31.34 -10.35
CA LEU A 571 12.20 -30.03 -11.01
C LEU A 571 13.56 -29.30 -10.97
N GLU A 572 14.20 -29.20 -9.80
CA GLU A 572 15.48 -28.48 -9.65
C GLU A 572 16.65 -29.21 -10.35
N ARG A 573 16.55 -30.53 -10.57
CA ARG A 573 17.52 -31.28 -11.38
C ARG A 573 17.44 -30.91 -12.87
N GLN A 574 16.24 -30.63 -13.37
CA GLN A 574 16.01 -30.33 -14.78
C GLN A 574 16.03 -28.83 -15.09
N ILE A 575 15.80 -27.98 -14.09
CA ILE A 575 15.78 -26.52 -14.22
C ILE A 575 16.73 -25.94 -13.17
N SER A 576 17.85 -25.36 -13.63
CA SER A 576 18.78 -24.67 -12.74
C SER A 576 18.09 -23.55 -11.96
N VAL A 577 18.12 -23.62 -10.63
CA VAL A 577 17.52 -22.64 -9.71
C VAL A 577 18.05 -21.22 -9.93
N HIS A 578 19.31 -21.11 -10.35
CA HIS A 578 20.00 -19.84 -10.57
C HIS A 578 19.68 -19.21 -11.93
N SER A 579 19.12 -19.99 -12.86
CA SER A 579 18.71 -19.49 -14.19
C SER A 579 17.49 -18.57 -14.09
N GLU A 580 17.27 -17.72 -15.11
CA GLU A 580 16.07 -16.88 -15.19
C GLU A 580 14.79 -17.72 -15.12
N ARG A 581 14.77 -18.86 -15.83
CA ARG A 581 13.67 -19.82 -15.79
C ARG A 581 13.47 -20.37 -14.38
N GLY A 582 14.54 -20.76 -13.70
CA GLY A 582 14.50 -21.26 -12.32
C GLY A 582 13.93 -20.24 -11.33
N ARG A 583 14.33 -18.96 -11.43
CA ARG A 583 13.78 -17.90 -10.58
C ARG A 583 12.27 -17.73 -10.77
N ILE A 584 11.80 -17.80 -12.02
CA ILE A 584 10.37 -17.71 -12.35
C ILE A 584 9.60 -18.92 -11.78
N VAL A 585 10.13 -20.13 -11.94
CA VAL A 585 9.47 -21.37 -11.48
C VAL A 585 9.47 -21.49 -9.95
N PHE A 586 10.62 -21.23 -9.32
CA PHE A 586 10.85 -21.58 -7.91
C PHE A 586 10.73 -20.41 -6.93
N GLN A 587 10.75 -19.14 -7.34
CA GLN A 587 10.81 -17.98 -6.42
C GLN A 587 9.68 -16.96 -6.63
N SER A 588 8.64 -17.34 -7.36
CA SER A 588 7.55 -16.44 -7.77
C SER A 588 6.20 -16.74 -7.07
N LEU A 589 6.17 -17.70 -6.15
CA LEU A 589 4.96 -18.16 -5.49
C LEU A 589 4.47 -17.13 -4.46
N LYS A 590 3.15 -16.94 -4.37
CA LYS A 590 2.53 -16.12 -3.33
C LYS A 590 1.71 -16.98 -2.38
N CYS A 591 1.72 -16.63 -1.10
CA CYS A 591 0.81 -17.19 -0.11
C CYS A 591 -0.62 -16.62 -0.26
N ARG A 592 -1.64 -17.51 -0.30
CA ARG A 592 -3.07 -17.15 -0.31
C ARG A 592 -3.55 -16.47 0.98
N GLY A 593 -2.91 -16.72 2.12
CA GLY A 593 -3.26 -16.11 3.41
C GLY A 593 -2.91 -14.61 3.50
N CYS A 594 -1.94 -14.15 2.72
CA CYS A 594 -1.47 -12.77 2.73
C CYS A 594 -2.33 -11.84 1.85
N ARG A 595 -3.40 -11.26 2.41
CA ARG A 595 -4.39 -10.41 1.71
C ARG A 595 -3.97 -8.96 1.44
N ARG A 596 -2.83 -8.49 1.96
CA ARG A 596 -2.38 -7.10 1.76
C ARG A 596 -1.79 -6.89 0.36
N ALA A 597 -2.40 -6.04 -0.44
CA ALA A 597 -1.98 -5.75 -1.82
C ALA A 597 -0.73 -4.83 -1.92
N ASP A 598 -0.42 -4.08 -0.87
CA ASP A 598 0.69 -3.13 -0.81
C ASP A 598 2.08 -3.78 -0.66
N HIS A 599 2.13 -5.08 -0.36
CA HIS A 599 3.37 -5.85 -0.26
C HIS A 599 3.19 -7.30 -0.77
N VAL A 600 3.40 -7.50 -2.07
CA VAL A 600 3.42 -8.85 -2.67
C VAL A 600 4.80 -9.47 -2.46
N ARG A 601 5.00 -10.10 -1.30
CA ARG A 601 6.17 -10.96 -1.07
C ARG A 601 5.98 -12.24 -1.88
N THR A 602 6.98 -12.60 -2.68
CA THR A 602 7.08 -13.93 -3.29
C THR A 602 7.98 -14.82 -2.43
N PHE A 603 7.78 -16.13 -2.55
CA PHE A 603 8.43 -17.13 -1.74
C PHE A 603 8.86 -18.29 -2.64
N SER A 604 9.89 -19.02 -2.20
CA SER A 604 10.08 -20.38 -2.66
C SER A 604 9.07 -21.34 -2.05
N PHE A 605 8.98 -22.56 -2.58
CA PHE A 605 8.04 -23.57 -2.09
C PHE A 605 8.21 -23.82 -0.58
N VAL A 606 9.46 -24.01 -0.12
CA VAL A 606 9.78 -24.24 1.30
C VAL A 606 9.47 -22.99 2.15
N GLU A 607 9.98 -21.83 1.77
CA GLU A 607 9.78 -20.58 2.50
C GLU A 607 8.29 -20.20 2.61
N ALA A 608 7.47 -20.56 1.63
CA ALA A 608 6.04 -20.26 1.64
C ALA A 608 5.31 -21.02 2.75
N PHE A 609 5.62 -22.31 2.94
CA PHE A 609 5.01 -23.12 3.99
C PHE A 609 5.50 -22.74 5.39
N GLU A 610 6.78 -22.42 5.54
CA GLU A 610 7.33 -21.86 6.78
C GLU A 610 6.63 -20.55 7.15
N HIS A 611 6.46 -19.65 6.17
CA HIS A 611 5.71 -18.42 6.35
C HIS A 611 4.25 -18.66 6.75
N ILE A 612 3.59 -19.63 6.12
CA ILE A 612 2.20 -20.01 6.44
C ILE A 612 2.09 -20.49 7.88
N LEU A 613 2.99 -21.36 8.34
CA LEU A 613 3.00 -21.85 9.72
C LEU A 613 3.24 -20.71 10.72
N GLN A 614 4.18 -19.83 10.43
CA GLN A 614 4.54 -18.72 11.32
C GLN A 614 3.45 -17.63 11.37
N THR A 615 2.79 -17.34 10.24
CA THR A 615 1.92 -16.16 10.12
C THR A 615 0.43 -16.49 10.09
N HIS A 616 0.05 -17.61 9.48
CA HIS A 616 -1.34 -17.91 9.15
C HIS A 616 -1.92 -19.07 9.97
N ALA A 617 -1.12 -20.11 10.27
CA ALA A 617 -1.56 -21.26 11.06
C ALA A 617 -1.82 -20.94 12.54
N ARG A 618 -1.39 -19.76 13.01
CA ARG A 618 -1.54 -19.29 14.40
C ARG A 618 -2.93 -18.69 14.70
N LYS A 619 -3.82 -18.64 13.71
CA LYS A 619 -5.19 -18.12 13.87
C LYS A 619 -6.19 -19.01 13.16
N VAL A 620 -7.41 -19.04 13.69
CA VAL A 620 -8.53 -19.80 13.15
C VAL A 620 -9.71 -18.90 12.80
N GLY A 621 -10.58 -19.42 11.95
CA GLY A 621 -11.81 -18.77 11.53
C GLY A 621 -12.16 -19.12 10.09
N GLU A 622 -13.28 -18.61 9.62
CA GLU A 622 -13.77 -18.87 8.27
C GLU A 622 -12.71 -18.60 7.19
N GLY A 623 -12.32 -19.68 6.52
CA GLY A 623 -11.32 -19.67 5.47
C GLY A 623 -9.89 -19.37 5.94
N LEU A 624 -9.61 -19.65 7.22
CA LEU A 624 -8.28 -19.70 7.79
C LEU A 624 -7.96 -21.14 8.24
N GLU A 625 -8.14 -22.11 7.34
CA GLU A 625 -7.86 -23.53 7.57
C GLU A 625 -6.37 -23.86 7.69
N TYR A 626 -5.51 -22.85 7.77
CA TYR A 626 -4.05 -22.99 7.90
C TYR A 626 -3.65 -23.63 9.24
N TYR A 627 -4.53 -23.65 10.25
CA TYR A 627 -4.27 -24.31 11.53
C TYR A 627 -3.96 -25.81 11.38
N ARG A 628 -4.37 -26.44 10.27
CA ARG A 628 -4.02 -27.85 9.98
C ARG A 628 -2.51 -28.08 9.86
N PHE A 629 -1.73 -27.03 9.64
CA PHE A 629 -0.27 -27.08 9.62
C PHE A 629 0.37 -26.91 11.01
N ALA A 630 -0.41 -26.55 12.04
CA ALA A 630 0.05 -26.35 13.42
C ALA A 630 0.28 -27.70 14.14
N ILE A 631 1.27 -28.46 13.68
CA ILE A 631 1.64 -29.78 14.24
C ILE A 631 3.00 -29.68 14.93
N PRO A 632 3.13 -30.17 16.18
CA PRO A 632 4.42 -30.22 16.87
C PRO A 632 5.48 -31.00 16.07
N HIS A 633 6.67 -30.45 15.98
CA HIS A 633 7.82 -31.03 15.27
C HIS A 633 9.11 -30.66 16.00
N PRO A 634 10.19 -31.46 15.86
CA PRO A 634 11.45 -31.14 16.48
C PRO A 634 12.03 -29.85 15.85
N LEU A 635 12.79 -29.10 16.64
CA LEU A 635 13.49 -27.91 16.14
C LEU A 635 14.75 -28.29 15.35
N ASN A 636 15.43 -29.36 15.74
CA ASN A 636 16.67 -29.82 15.12
C ASN A 636 16.65 -31.33 14.84
N ASP A 637 17.41 -31.76 13.84
CA ASP A 637 17.64 -33.17 13.45
C ASP A 637 18.07 -34.06 14.61
N LEU A 638 18.83 -33.52 15.56
CA LEU A 638 19.28 -34.19 16.76
C LEU A 638 18.78 -33.44 18.01
N SER A 639 18.34 -34.21 19.01
CA SER A 639 17.85 -33.65 20.27
C SER A 639 18.96 -32.86 20.97
N GLY A 640 18.69 -31.58 21.28
CA GLY A 640 19.58 -30.74 22.08
C GLY A 640 20.79 -30.10 21.34
N LEU A 641 20.98 -30.36 20.05
CA LEU A 641 22.06 -29.73 19.27
C LEU A 641 21.57 -28.45 18.58
N SER A 642 22.34 -27.36 18.69
CA SER A 642 22.09 -26.09 17.96
C SER A 642 22.43 -26.26 16.47
N PRO A 643 21.78 -25.51 15.56
CA PRO A 643 22.22 -25.42 14.16
C PRO A 643 23.68 -24.98 14.01
N GLU A 644 24.18 -24.18 14.96
CA GLU A 644 25.58 -23.71 14.99
C GLU A 644 26.57 -24.85 15.31
N ALA A 645 26.09 -25.90 15.99
CA ALA A 645 26.85 -27.11 16.27
C ALA A 645 26.75 -28.16 15.14
N GLY A 646 26.21 -27.77 13.97
CA GLY A 646 26.10 -28.63 12.79
C GLY A 646 24.75 -29.32 12.61
N GLY A 647 23.76 -29.05 13.47
CA GLY A 647 22.41 -29.60 13.33
C GLY A 647 21.57 -28.95 12.22
N VAL A 648 20.67 -29.72 11.60
CA VAL A 648 19.71 -29.18 10.62
C VAL A 648 18.48 -28.64 11.36
N GLU A 649 18.21 -27.33 11.20
CA GLU A 649 17.03 -26.66 11.77
C GLU A 649 15.75 -26.99 10.96
N TYR A 650 14.71 -27.50 11.63
CA TYR A 650 13.38 -27.66 11.05
C TYR A 650 12.46 -26.51 11.43
N LYS A 651 11.83 -25.91 10.40
CA LYS A 651 10.87 -24.80 10.55
C LYS A 651 9.44 -25.19 10.23
N PHE A 652 9.21 -26.44 9.83
CA PHE A 652 7.91 -26.92 9.39
C PHE A 652 7.78 -28.46 9.54
N PRO A 653 6.59 -28.98 9.92
CA PRO A 653 6.32 -30.41 10.11
C PRO A 653 6.16 -31.19 8.78
N TRP A 654 7.17 -31.17 7.92
CA TRP A 654 7.10 -31.72 6.54
C TRP A 654 6.61 -33.18 6.45
N TYR A 655 7.07 -34.04 7.36
CA TYR A 655 6.80 -35.48 7.30
C TYR A 655 5.44 -35.88 7.87
N THR A 656 4.91 -35.13 8.84
CA THR A 656 3.66 -35.43 9.55
C THR A 656 2.44 -34.71 8.98
N VAL A 657 2.64 -33.85 7.97
CA VAL A 657 1.55 -33.15 7.27
C VAL A 657 1.21 -33.87 5.97
N GLN A 658 -0.07 -34.22 5.83
CA GLN A 658 -0.65 -34.71 4.58
C GLN A 658 -0.55 -33.67 3.47
N TRP A 659 -0.26 -34.10 2.24
CA TRP A 659 -0.36 -33.24 1.06
C TRP A 659 -1.84 -32.88 0.80
N PRO A 660 -2.26 -31.60 0.94
CA PRO A 660 -3.64 -31.20 0.66
C PRO A 660 -3.90 -31.16 -0.86
N GLU A 661 -5.15 -31.45 -1.26
CA GLU A 661 -5.55 -31.39 -2.67
C GLU A 661 -5.31 -30.02 -3.28
N ASN A 662 -5.63 -28.96 -2.52
CA ASN A 662 -5.41 -27.58 -2.93
C ASN A 662 -4.28 -26.96 -2.11
N LEU A 663 -3.13 -26.72 -2.73
CA LEU A 663 -2.00 -26.06 -2.07
C LEU A 663 -2.35 -24.59 -1.75
N PRO A 664 -1.94 -24.06 -0.59
CA PRO A 664 -2.18 -22.66 -0.16
C PRO A 664 -1.36 -21.60 -0.92
N LEU A 665 -0.97 -21.90 -2.15
CA LEU A 665 -0.05 -21.13 -2.98
C LEU A 665 -0.74 -20.70 -4.28
N VAL A 666 -0.32 -19.56 -4.83
CA VAL A 666 -0.74 -19.09 -6.16
C VAL A 666 0.47 -18.59 -6.95
N PRO A 667 0.46 -18.71 -8.28
CA PRO A 667 1.51 -18.19 -9.14
C PRO A 667 1.53 -16.66 -9.15
N ARG A 668 2.57 -16.08 -9.78
CA ARG A 668 2.82 -14.64 -9.73
C ARG A 668 1.76 -13.81 -10.45
N HIS A 669 1.29 -14.24 -11.62
CA HIS A 669 0.31 -13.49 -12.40
C HIS A 669 -1.10 -13.48 -11.77
N GLN A 670 -1.45 -14.47 -10.94
CA GLN A 670 -2.78 -14.49 -10.31
C GLN A 670 -2.91 -13.41 -9.22
N GLU A 671 -4.02 -12.68 -9.29
CA GLU A 671 -4.40 -11.71 -8.27
C GLU A 671 -5.03 -12.39 -7.06
N LYS A 672 -4.53 -12.03 -5.87
CA LYS A 672 -5.08 -12.54 -4.62
C LYS A 672 -6.48 -11.99 -4.33
N SER A 673 -6.78 -10.81 -4.86
CA SER A 673 -8.06 -10.09 -4.73
C SER A 673 -9.23 -10.90 -5.28
N GLU A 674 -8.95 -11.63 -6.36
CA GLU A 674 -9.94 -12.39 -7.14
C GLU A 674 -10.07 -13.84 -6.65
N SER A 675 -9.16 -14.28 -5.76
CA SER A 675 -9.16 -15.63 -5.23
C SER A 675 -10.10 -15.78 -4.04
N ASP A 676 -10.93 -16.81 -4.07
CA ASP A 676 -11.72 -17.25 -2.92
C ASP A 676 -10.85 -17.63 -1.72
N THR A 677 -11.49 -17.70 -0.56
CA THR A 677 -10.76 -18.07 0.65
C THR A 677 -10.29 -19.54 0.58
N TRP A 678 -9.01 -19.76 0.84
CA TRP A 678 -8.38 -21.07 0.70
C TRP A 678 -8.95 -22.11 1.68
N HIS A 679 -9.09 -23.33 1.17
CA HIS A 679 -9.42 -24.52 1.94
C HIS A 679 -8.70 -25.73 1.31
N PRO A 680 -8.12 -26.62 2.12
CA PRO A 680 -7.29 -27.73 1.66
C PRO A 680 -8.04 -28.77 0.80
N ASP A 681 -9.31 -29.04 1.11
CA ASP A 681 -10.12 -30.08 0.47
C ASP A 681 -11.06 -29.55 -0.64
N PHE A 682 -11.13 -28.24 -0.86
CA PHE A 682 -11.96 -27.68 -1.93
C PHE A 682 -11.16 -27.55 -3.22
N HIS A 683 -11.66 -28.20 -4.26
CA HIS A 683 -11.16 -28.03 -5.62
C HIS A 683 -11.37 -26.57 -6.06
N THR A 684 -10.27 -25.85 -6.29
CA THR A 684 -10.29 -24.55 -6.96
C THR A 684 -9.83 -24.77 -8.39
N GLU A 685 -10.58 -24.26 -9.36
CA GLU A 685 -10.13 -24.25 -10.74
C GLU A 685 -8.84 -23.42 -10.84
N PHE A 686 -7.77 -24.04 -11.32
CA PHE A 686 -6.54 -23.33 -11.61
C PHE A 686 -6.71 -22.65 -12.95
N VAL A 687 -6.50 -21.34 -12.98
CA VAL A 687 -6.49 -20.57 -14.23
C VAL A 687 -5.05 -20.57 -14.76
N PRO A 688 -4.72 -21.42 -15.75
CA PRO A 688 -3.37 -21.43 -16.31
C PRO A 688 -3.11 -20.14 -17.07
N LEU A 689 -1.90 -19.63 -16.96
CA LEU A 689 -1.40 -18.61 -17.87
C LEU A 689 -1.35 -19.24 -19.26
N ALA A 690 -2.03 -18.60 -20.22
CA ALA A 690 -1.92 -19.01 -21.61
C ALA A 690 -0.45 -19.11 -21.97
N ALA A 691 -0.02 -20.28 -22.45
CA ALA A 691 1.37 -20.53 -22.77
C ALA A 691 1.87 -19.40 -23.68
N PRO A 692 2.95 -18.69 -23.31
CA PRO A 692 3.67 -17.83 -24.22
C PRO A 692 3.84 -18.53 -25.56
N LEU A 693 3.35 -17.92 -26.64
CA LEU A 693 3.84 -18.29 -27.97
C LEU A 693 5.35 -17.99 -27.92
N ARG A 694 6.17 -19.04 -27.80
CA ARG A 694 7.64 -18.96 -27.80
C ARG A 694 8.22 -18.52 -29.15
N MET A 695 7.41 -17.91 -30.01
CA MET A 695 7.85 -17.31 -31.25
C MET A 695 8.05 -15.83 -30.98
N SER A 696 9.31 -15.39 -31.05
CA SER A 696 9.65 -13.97 -31.05
C SER A 696 8.78 -13.21 -32.03
N ALA A 697 8.40 -11.96 -31.73
CA ALA A 697 7.80 -11.05 -32.70
C ALA A 697 8.58 -10.99 -34.02
N PHE A 698 9.90 -11.23 -33.97
CA PHE A 698 10.84 -11.18 -35.07
C PHE A 698 11.18 -12.55 -35.66
N HIS A 699 10.60 -13.64 -35.14
CA HIS A 699 10.88 -14.98 -35.64
C HIS A 699 10.44 -15.14 -37.11
N GLY A 700 11.31 -15.64 -37.97
CA GLY A 700 11.06 -15.79 -39.42
C GLY A 700 11.00 -14.46 -40.19
N ARG A 701 11.48 -13.36 -39.60
CA ARG A 701 11.43 -12.01 -40.19
C ARG A 701 12.82 -11.38 -40.23
N GLN A 702 13.06 -10.52 -41.21
CA GLN A 702 14.33 -9.82 -41.38
C GLN A 702 14.11 -8.31 -41.51
N ALA A 703 15.00 -7.50 -40.94
CA ALA A 703 14.94 -6.05 -41.09
C ALA A 703 15.14 -5.66 -42.57
N LEU A 704 14.17 -4.92 -43.13
CA LEU A 704 14.21 -4.49 -44.52
C LEU A 704 15.14 -3.28 -44.68
N GLY A 705 16.23 -3.42 -45.44
CA GLY A 705 17.11 -2.31 -45.81
C GLY A 705 16.39 -1.26 -46.67
N GLN A 706 16.69 0.01 -46.46
CA GLN A 706 16.08 1.16 -47.16
C GLN A 706 17.16 2.15 -47.61
N ASN A 707 16.77 3.38 -47.96
CA ASN A 707 17.61 4.46 -48.51
C ASN A 707 18.88 4.85 -47.70
N HIS A 708 19.08 4.30 -46.50
CA HIS A 708 20.27 4.52 -45.69
C HIS A 708 21.16 3.28 -45.74
N ALA A 709 22.48 3.47 -45.61
CA ALA A 709 23.39 2.35 -45.59
C ALA A 709 23.08 1.44 -44.37
N ALA A 710 23.27 0.12 -44.52
CA ALA A 710 22.90 -0.83 -43.46
C ALA A 710 23.69 -0.60 -42.16
N ASP A 711 24.87 0.00 -42.27
CA ASP A 711 25.76 0.43 -41.19
C ASP A 711 25.42 1.82 -40.62
N ASP A 712 24.47 2.58 -41.15
CA ASP A 712 24.08 3.86 -40.57
C ASP A 712 23.10 3.69 -39.38
N PHE A 713 23.61 3.26 -38.22
CA PHE A 713 22.79 2.93 -37.04
C PHE A 713 21.80 4.05 -36.64
N GLY A 714 22.27 5.30 -36.56
CA GLY A 714 21.47 6.45 -36.15
C GLY A 714 20.32 6.77 -37.12
N PRO A 715 20.62 6.99 -38.41
CA PRO A 715 19.60 7.17 -39.46
C PRO A 715 18.59 6.02 -39.52
N ASN A 716 19.03 4.75 -39.42
CA ASN A 716 18.15 3.59 -39.42
C ASN A 716 17.22 3.55 -38.19
N LEU A 717 17.72 3.94 -37.01
CA LEU A 717 16.91 4.06 -35.79
C LEU A 717 15.83 5.13 -35.94
N ILE A 718 16.20 6.30 -36.46
CA ILE A 718 15.29 7.42 -36.71
C ILE A 718 14.25 7.04 -37.76
N HIS A 719 14.65 6.33 -38.82
CA HIS A 719 13.75 5.82 -39.85
C HIS A 719 12.65 4.94 -39.24
N ALA A 720 13.04 3.94 -38.45
CA ALA A 720 12.09 3.05 -37.80
C ALA A 720 11.17 3.80 -36.84
N ALA A 721 11.70 4.76 -36.07
CA ALA A 721 10.89 5.60 -35.18
C ALA A 721 9.86 6.44 -35.94
N LYS A 722 10.23 7.05 -37.08
CA LYS A 722 9.30 7.78 -37.97
C LYS A 722 8.19 6.87 -38.50
N ARG A 723 8.52 5.63 -38.89
CA ARG A 723 7.54 4.65 -39.38
C ARG A 723 6.54 4.25 -38.29
N LEU A 724 7.00 4.14 -37.04
CA LEU A 724 6.17 3.82 -35.87
C LEU A 724 5.36 5.01 -35.35
N HIS A 725 5.58 6.22 -35.86
CA HIS A 725 4.86 7.40 -35.41
C HIS A 725 3.36 7.29 -35.75
N GLY A 726 2.50 7.59 -34.77
CA GLY A 726 1.04 7.48 -34.91
C GLY A 726 0.48 6.08 -34.67
N VAL A 727 1.31 5.06 -34.49
CA VAL A 727 0.87 3.70 -34.11
C VAL A 727 0.46 3.68 -32.63
N LYS A 728 -0.61 2.96 -32.30
CA LYS A 728 -1.18 2.85 -30.94
C LYS A 728 -0.37 1.92 -30.00
N LEU A 729 0.90 1.64 -30.30
CA LEU A 729 1.82 0.91 -29.43
C LEU A 729 2.36 1.82 -28.32
N ASP A 730 2.80 1.25 -27.19
CA ASP A 730 3.42 2.07 -26.15
C ASP A 730 4.85 2.51 -26.53
N GLY A 731 5.30 3.61 -25.91
CA GLY A 731 6.64 4.16 -26.19
C GLY A 731 7.80 3.16 -26.00
N PRO A 732 7.81 2.34 -24.93
CA PRO A 732 8.81 1.28 -24.77
C PRO A 732 8.82 0.21 -25.86
N CYS A 733 7.66 -0.26 -26.33
CA CYS A 733 7.57 -1.20 -27.46
C CYS A 733 8.06 -0.55 -28.74
N GLN A 734 7.65 0.69 -29.02
CA GLN A 734 8.13 1.42 -30.20
C GLN A 734 9.66 1.60 -30.17
N MET A 735 10.23 1.96 -29.02
CA MET A 735 11.68 2.03 -28.83
C MET A 735 12.36 0.67 -29.08
N LYS A 736 11.78 -0.42 -28.56
CA LYS A 736 12.34 -1.76 -28.71
C LYS A 736 12.34 -2.23 -30.17
N ILE A 737 11.27 -1.97 -30.91
CA ILE A 737 11.17 -2.29 -32.35
C ILE A 737 12.19 -1.45 -33.14
N ALA A 738 12.23 -0.14 -32.91
CA ALA A 738 13.16 0.75 -33.60
C ALA A 738 14.63 0.39 -33.34
N LEU A 739 14.97 0.10 -32.08
CA LEU A 739 16.31 -0.31 -31.68
C LEU A 739 16.69 -1.67 -32.29
N LYS A 740 15.77 -2.64 -32.33
CA LYS A 740 16.02 -3.94 -32.96
C LYS A 740 16.26 -3.79 -34.46
N TYR A 741 15.50 -2.94 -35.15
CA TYR A 741 15.65 -2.70 -36.59
C TYR A 741 17.05 -2.15 -36.93
N ALA A 742 17.48 -1.12 -36.20
CA ALA A 742 18.80 -0.52 -36.41
C ALA A 742 19.94 -1.49 -36.05
N LEU A 743 19.80 -2.27 -34.99
CA LEU A 743 20.79 -3.28 -34.59
C LEU A 743 20.90 -4.44 -35.60
N ASP A 744 19.77 -4.89 -36.15
CA ASP A 744 19.75 -6.00 -37.11
C ASP A 744 20.40 -5.60 -38.44
N LEU A 745 20.16 -4.37 -38.92
CA LEU A 745 20.85 -3.84 -40.10
C LEU A 745 22.36 -3.66 -39.84
N TRP A 746 22.73 -3.11 -38.68
CA TRP A 746 24.14 -2.94 -38.29
C TRP A 746 24.88 -4.28 -38.24
N ALA A 747 24.25 -5.31 -37.69
CA ALA A 747 24.81 -6.66 -37.56
C ALA A 747 25.08 -7.35 -38.92
N GLN A 748 24.47 -6.89 -40.02
CA GLN A 748 24.76 -7.43 -41.36
C GLN A 748 26.17 -7.06 -41.84
N ARG A 749 26.74 -5.96 -41.32
CA ARG A 749 28.07 -5.45 -41.74
C ARG A 749 29.11 -5.49 -40.62
N HIS A 750 28.68 -5.64 -39.36
CA HIS A 750 29.56 -5.57 -38.21
C HIS A 750 29.38 -6.75 -37.26
N THR A 751 30.49 -7.26 -36.73
CA THR A 751 30.51 -8.30 -35.68
C THR A 751 30.38 -7.72 -34.27
N ARG A 752 30.66 -6.42 -34.09
CA ARG A 752 30.57 -5.70 -32.83
C ARG A 752 29.36 -4.77 -32.82
N GLU A 753 28.76 -4.60 -31.63
CA GLU A 753 27.67 -3.67 -31.42
C GLU A 753 28.11 -2.21 -31.62
N PRO A 754 27.19 -1.31 -32.02
CA PRO A 754 27.51 0.10 -32.15
C PRO A 754 27.82 0.71 -30.76
N PRO A 755 28.73 1.71 -30.69
CA PRO A 755 29.00 2.42 -29.45
C PRO A 755 27.75 3.09 -28.86
N LEU A 756 27.63 3.09 -27.53
CA LEU A 756 26.52 3.77 -26.83
C LEU A 756 26.47 5.27 -27.15
N SER A 757 27.61 5.91 -27.41
CA SER A 757 27.69 7.32 -27.81
C SER A 757 26.93 7.60 -29.12
N THR A 758 27.00 6.70 -30.09
CA THR A 758 26.26 6.81 -31.37
C THR A 758 24.75 6.80 -31.13
N PHE A 759 24.27 5.98 -30.20
CA PHE A 759 22.88 5.97 -29.79
C PHE A 759 22.48 7.26 -29.05
N MET A 760 23.31 7.74 -28.11
CA MET A 760 23.05 8.98 -27.37
C MET A 760 22.96 10.21 -28.27
N ALA A 761 23.79 10.28 -29.32
CA ALA A 761 23.80 11.38 -30.29
C ALA A 761 22.50 11.48 -31.11
N CYS A 762 21.72 10.41 -31.20
CA CYS A 762 20.50 10.37 -32.00
C CYS A 762 19.24 10.72 -31.22
N LEU A 763 19.33 10.95 -29.90
CA LEU A 763 18.14 11.07 -29.02
C LEU A 763 17.26 12.29 -29.33
N ASP A 764 17.85 13.44 -29.66
CA ASP A 764 17.06 14.64 -29.99
C ASP A 764 16.27 14.44 -31.29
N ASN A 765 16.94 13.90 -32.31
CA ASN A 765 16.31 13.55 -33.58
C ASN A 765 15.25 12.46 -33.42
N LEU A 766 15.45 11.53 -32.48
CA LEU A 766 14.49 10.47 -32.15
C LEU A 766 13.23 11.04 -31.47
N ALA A 767 13.39 11.97 -30.54
CA ALA A 767 12.29 12.65 -29.87
C ALA A 767 11.46 13.50 -30.84
N ILE A 768 12.11 14.14 -31.82
CA ILE A 768 11.44 14.88 -32.90
C ILE A 768 10.72 13.93 -33.84
N ALA A 769 11.37 12.83 -34.24
CA ALA A 769 10.82 11.85 -35.16
C ALA A 769 9.60 11.11 -34.61
N ASN A 770 9.58 10.82 -33.31
CA ASN A 770 8.45 10.16 -32.68
C ASN A 770 8.28 10.57 -31.20
N PRO A 771 7.44 11.60 -30.93
CA PRO A 771 7.16 12.08 -29.59
C PRO A 771 6.49 11.05 -28.66
N SER A 772 5.93 9.96 -29.21
CA SER A 772 5.31 8.88 -28.41
C SER A 772 6.35 8.04 -27.66
N ILE A 773 7.61 8.08 -28.08
CA ILE A 773 8.72 7.42 -27.38
C ILE A 773 9.21 8.33 -26.25
N GLU A 774 8.66 8.15 -25.04
CA GLU A 774 9.13 8.88 -23.87
C GLU A 774 10.59 8.49 -23.55
N LEU A 775 11.53 9.43 -23.70
CA LEU A 775 12.96 9.26 -23.38
C LEU A 775 13.24 9.20 -21.86
N LYS A 776 12.45 8.40 -21.15
CA LYS A 776 12.64 8.09 -19.74
C LYS A 776 12.45 6.60 -19.51
N PHE A 777 13.54 5.94 -19.15
CA PHE A 777 13.58 4.50 -18.94
C PHE A 777 14.09 4.19 -17.54
N ARG A 778 14.01 2.90 -17.19
CA ARG A 778 14.62 2.35 -15.97
C ARG A 778 15.85 1.54 -16.39
N CYS A 779 16.85 1.43 -15.53
CA CYS A 779 17.98 0.52 -15.76
C CYS A 779 17.52 -0.94 -15.62
N ARG A 780 17.80 -1.78 -16.62
CA ARG A 780 17.34 -3.18 -16.63
C ARG A 780 18.06 -4.03 -15.60
N ILE A 781 19.36 -3.81 -15.41
CA ILE A 781 20.20 -4.55 -14.46
C ILE A 781 19.73 -4.27 -13.01
N CYS A 782 19.62 -2.98 -12.66
CA CYS A 782 19.17 -2.56 -11.33
C CYS A 782 17.70 -2.94 -11.02
N LEU A 783 16.87 -3.14 -12.04
CA LEU A 783 15.50 -3.66 -11.87
C LEU A 783 15.46 -5.15 -11.48
N ARG A 784 16.48 -5.93 -11.86
CA ARG A 784 16.55 -7.38 -11.60
C ARG A 784 17.19 -7.72 -10.25
N GLU A 785 17.98 -6.81 -9.67
CA GLU A 785 18.59 -6.96 -8.35
C GLU A 785 17.65 -6.47 -7.23
N ASP A 786 16.53 -7.17 -7.01
CA ASP A 786 15.50 -6.81 -6.01
C ASP A 786 15.92 -6.97 -4.52
N ARG A 787 17.20 -7.23 -4.24
CA ARG A 787 17.73 -7.44 -2.87
C ARG A 787 18.25 -6.15 -2.18
N ARG A 788 17.77 -4.96 -2.51
CA ARG A 788 18.23 -3.72 -1.84
C ARG A 788 17.20 -3.12 -0.86
N PRO A 789 17.64 -2.69 0.34
CA PRO A 789 16.77 -2.07 1.34
C PRO A 789 16.16 -0.74 0.87
N ARG A 790 15.08 -0.39 1.56
CA ARG A 790 14.05 0.63 1.28
C ARG A 790 14.53 2.06 0.97
N THR A 791 15.82 2.36 1.13
CA THR A 791 16.46 3.67 0.89
C THR A 791 16.87 3.91 -0.57
N SER A 792 17.03 2.86 -1.39
CA SER A 792 17.40 2.98 -2.82
C SER A 792 16.21 3.15 -3.78
N ARG A 793 15.19 3.92 -3.38
CA ARG A 793 13.93 4.14 -4.14
C ARG A 793 14.07 4.82 -5.52
N LYS A 794 15.28 5.23 -5.93
CA LYS A 794 15.53 5.79 -7.26
C LYS A 794 15.35 4.76 -8.39
N SER A 795 15.40 3.45 -8.12
CA SER A 795 15.28 2.40 -9.17
C SER A 795 13.86 2.09 -9.65
N LYS A 796 12.81 2.55 -8.95
CA LYS A 796 11.41 2.30 -9.35
C LYS A 796 10.82 3.33 -10.32
N HIS A 797 11.48 4.47 -10.51
CA HIS A 797 10.96 5.60 -11.29
C HIS A 797 11.72 5.68 -12.61
N LYS A 798 11.01 6.04 -13.70
CA LYS A 798 11.65 6.34 -14.98
C LYS A 798 12.57 7.56 -14.78
N ILE A 799 13.82 7.48 -15.21
CA ILE A 799 14.80 8.58 -15.16
C ILE A 799 15.12 9.04 -16.59
N THR A 800 15.62 10.27 -16.74
CA THR A 800 15.98 10.82 -18.07
C THR A 800 17.14 10.02 -18.69
N MET A 801 17.25 10.05 -20.02
CA MET A 801 18.34 9.36 -20.74
C MET A 801 19.74 9.78 -20.27
N GLU A 802 19.96 11.07 -20.00
CA GLU A 802 21.23 11.57 -19.45
C GLU A 802 21.53 10.97 -18.08
N SER A 803 20.53 10.92 -17.18
CA SER A 803 20.68 10.31 -15.87
C SER A 803 20.94 8.80 -15.96
N LEU A 804 20.31 8.13 -16.92
CA LEU A 804 20.49 6.71 -17.18
C LEU A 804 21.88 6.41 -17.74
N HIS A 805 22.37 7.25 -18.65
CA HIS A 805 23.73 7.20 -19.19
C HIS A 805 24.79 7.34 -18.09
N ASN A 806 24.68 8.38 -17.26
CA ASN A 806 25.59 8.59 -16.14
C ASN A 806 25.55 7.42 -15.15
N HIS A 807 24.37 6.85 -14.89
CA HIS A 807 24.23 5.68 -14.04
C HIS A 807 24.88 4.43 -14.65
N TRP A 808 24.73 4.21 -15.96
CA TRP A 808 25.32 3.09 -16.67
C TRP A 808 26.85 3.15 -16.64
N GLU A 809 27.42 4.30 -17.01
CA GLU A 809 28.87 4.51 -17.00
C GLU A 809 29.49 4.30 -15.61
N LEU A 810 28.79 4.73 -14.55
CA LEU A 810 29.29 4.61 -13.18
C LEU A 810 29.15 3.21 -12.55
N LYS A 811 28.20 2.39 -13.00
CA LYS A 811 27.83 1.15 -12.30
C LYS A 811 27.85 -0.12 -13.13
N HIS A 812 27.83 -0.02 -14.45
CA HIS A 812 27.60 -1.15 -15.35
C HIS A 812 28.54 -1.16 -16.57
N ARG A 813 29.42 -0.16 -16.72
CA ARG A 813 30.38 -0.05 -17.83
C ARG A 813 31.27 -1.29 -17.99
N GLU A 814 31.74 -1.86 -16.88
CA GLU A 814 32.59 -3.06 -16.82
C GLU A 814 31.78 -4.37 -16.68
N GLY A 815 30.44 -4.31 -16.76
CA GLY A 815 29.60 -5.48 -16.61
C GLY A 815 29.64 -6.42 -17.82
N SER A 816 29.33 -7.70 -17.61
CA SER A 816 29.26 -8.73 -18.67
C SER A 816 28.06 -8.59 -19.61
N VAL A 817 27.15 -7.63 -19.37
CA VAL A 817 25.92 -7.44 -20.16
C VAL A 817 26.09 -6.23 -21.09
N PRO A 818 25.91 -6.40 -22.42
CA PRO A 818 26.02 -5.29 -23.36
C PRO A 818 24.94 -4.23 -23.14
N TRP A 819 25.23 -2.99 -23.54
CA TRP A 819 24.32 -1.85 -23.36
C TRP A 819 22.99 -2.07 -24.11
N THR A 820 23.02 -2.70 -25.28
CA THR A 820 21.84 -3.05 -26.09
C THR A 820 20.81 -3.89 -25.33
N LYS A 821 21.26 -4.67 -24.34
CA LYS A 821 20.42 -5.54 -23.50
C LYS A 821 20.21 -5.02 -22.09
N GLY A 822 21.20 -4.33 -21.51
CA GLY A 822 21.21 -3.95 -20.09
C GLY A 822 20.87 -2.48 -19.80
N PHE A 823 21.12 -1.56 -20.73
CA PHE A 823 21.07 -0.12 -20.51
C PHE A 823 19.69 0.37 -20.06
N MET A 824 18.65 -0.06 -20.79
CA MET A 824 17.27 0.32 -20.56
C MET A 824 16.37 -0.91 -20.45
N ALA A 825 15.39 -0.82 -19.55
CA ALA A 825 14.34 -1.80 -19.39
C ALA A 825 13.31 -1.61 -20.51
N LEU A 826 13.38 -2.49 -21.50
CA LEU A 826 12.44 -2.59 -22.62
C LEU A 826 11.62 -3.87 -22.53
N PRO A 827 10.42 -3.89 -23.13
CA PRO A 827 9.59 -5.08 -23.20
C PRO A 827 10.33 -6.24 -23.89
N SER A 828 9.96 -7.45 -23.49
CA SER A 828 10.32 -8.70 -24.15
C SER A 828 9.67 -8.78 -25.54
N GLU A 829 10.25 -9.61 -26.40
CA GLU A 829 9.74 -9.78 -27.77
C GLU A 829 8.32 -10.40 -27.79
N GLU A 830 7.96 -11.12 -26.73
CA GLU A 830 6.61 -11.63 -26.51
C GLU A 830 5.60 -10.53 -26.16
N GLU A 831 5.97 -9.63 -25.23
CA GLU A 831 5.15 -8.48 -24.85
C GLU A 831 4.85 -7.60 -26.07
N ILE A 832 5.80 -7.49 -27.01
CA ILE A 832 5.60 -6.79 -28.28
C ILE A 832 4.53 -7.48 -29.12
N SER A 833 4.63 -8.79 -29.35
CA SER A 833 3.63 -9.55 -30.13
C SER A 833 2.23 -9.45 -29.52
N GLN A 834 2.12 -9.62 -28.20
CA GLN A 834 0.85 -9.52 -27.48
C GLN A 834 0.26 -8.11 -27.60
N GLN A 835 1.09 -7.07 -27.50
CA GLN A 835 0.62 -5.69 -27.60
C GLN A 835 0.18 -5.35 -29.02
N ILE A 836 0.91 -5.79 -30.06
CA ILE A 836 0.49 -5.63 -31.46
C ILE A 836 -0.89 -6.26 -31.68
N ALA A 837 -1.05 -7.54 -31.30
CA ALA A 837 -2.32 -8.25 -31.48
C ALA A 837 -3.48 -7.60 -30.70
N HIS A 838 -3.23 -7.17 -29.45
CA HIS A 838 -4.24 -6.52 -28.62
C HIS A 838 -4.68 -5.15 -29.18
N VAL A 839 -3.71 -4.33 -29.60
CA VAL A 839 -3.96 -2.99 -30.14
C VAL A 839 -4.73 -3.08 -31.46
N ASP A 840 -4.35 -4.00 -32.34
CA ASP A 840 -4.98 -4.16 -33.64
C ASP A 840 -6.39 -4.74 -33.52
N LYS A 841 -6.60 -5.74 -32.64
CA LYS A 841 -7.95 -6.23 -32.32
C LYS A 841 -8.85 -5.09 -31.82
N LYS A 842 -8.35 -4.26 -30.90
CA LYS A 842 -9.10 -3.12 -30.35
C LYS A 842 -9.37 -2.05 -31.41
N LEU A 843 -8.42 -1.81 -32.32
CA LEU A 843 -8.62 -0.90 -33.45
C LEU A 843 -9.69 -1.44 -34.39
N GLN A 844 -9.69 -2.75 -34.67
CA GLN A 844 -10.68 -3.41 -35.50
C GLN A 844 -12.09 -3.36 -34.86
N GLU A 845 -12.22 -3.68 -33.57
CA GLU A 845 -13.48 -3.52 -32.81
C GLU A 845 -14.00 -2.07 -32.85
N GLN A 846 -13.10 -1.08 -32.80
CA GLN A 846 -13.48 0.34 -32.94
C GLN A 846 -13.96 0.66 -34.36
N LYS A 847 -13.28 0.15 -35.39
CA LYS A 847 -13.68 0.30 -36.80
C LYS A 847 -15.06 -0.35 -37.04
N ASP A 848 -15.29 -1.55 -36.52
CA ASP A 848 -16.54 -2.30 -36.67
C ASP A 848 -17.70 -1.64 -35.92
N SER A 849 -17.49 -1.24 -34.66
CA SER A 849 -18.50 -0.47 -33.90
C SER A 849 -18.85 0.85 -34.58
N PHE A 850 -17.88 1.48 -35.26
CA PHE A 850 -18.15 2.69 -36.02
C PHE A 850 -18.93 2.40 -37.31
N ARG A 851 -18.65 1.29 -38.02
CA ARG A 851 -19.44 0.84 -39.18
C ARG A 851 -20.89 0.56 -38.80
N GLU A 852 -21.13 -0.14 -37.69
CA GLU A 852 -22.49 -0.40 -37.16
C GLU A 852 -23.25 0.88 -36.77
N LYS A 853 -22.55 1.85 -36.19
CA LYS A 853 -23.14 3.16 -35.85
C LYS A 853 -23.41 4.03 -37.08
N ALA A 854 -22.63 3.88 -38.14
CA ALA A 854 -22.82 4.61 -39.40
C ALA A 854 -24.04 4.12 -40.20
N THR A 855 -24.50 2.88 -39.97
CA THR A 855 -25.72 2.32 -40.56
C THR A 855 -27.02 2.75 -39.87
N ALA A 856 -26.95 3.44 -38.72
CA ALA A 856 -28.15 3.97 -38.04
C ALA A 856 -28.63 5.30 -38.68
N PRO A 857 -29.95 5.52 -38.87
CA PRO A 857 -30.49 6.65 -39.64
C PRO A 857 -30.36 8.03 -38.98
N SER A 858 -29.79 8.12 -37.79
CA SER A 858 -29.66 9.33 -36.98
C SER A 858 -28.18 9.61 -36.72
N ILE A 859 -27.73 10.85 -36.96
CA ILE A 859 -26.36 11.42 -36.76
C ILE A 859 -25.48 11.46 -38.03
N ARG A 860 -25.83 12.30 -39.02
CA ARG A 860 -25.12 12.38 -40.32
C ARG A 860 -23.98 13.40 -40.45
N LYS A 861 -23.73 14.32 -39.51
CA LYS A 861 -22.70 15.39 -39.70
C LYS A 861 -21.48 15.37 -38.76
N ARG A 862 -21.62 15.09 -37.45
CA ARG A 862 -20.47 15.08 -36.50
C ARG A 862 -19.73 13.75 -36.39
N ALA A 863 -20.34 12.65 -36.84
CA ALA A 863 -19.73 11.32 -36.83
C ALA A 863 -18.67 11.16 -37.94
N LYS A 864 -18.91 11.72 -39.14
CA LYS A 864 -18.05 11.53 -40.33
C LYS A 864 -16.60 11.98 -40.12
N SER A 865 -16.34 13.10 -39.44
CA SER A 865 -14.97 13.60 -39.23
C SER A 865 -14.16 12.76 -38.24
N LYS A 866 -14.79 12.20 -37.19
CA LYS A 866 -14.14 11.27 -36.26
C LYS A 866 -13.95 9.87 -36.86
N GLY A 867 -14.85 9.47 -37.76
CA GLY A 867 -14.75 8.21 -38.51
C GLY A 867 -13.56 8.18 -39.45
N ASN A 868 -13.38 9.24 -40.25
CA ASN A 868 -12.27 9.32 -41.21
C ASN A 868 -10.90 9.19 -40.51
N VAL A 869 -10.70 9.91 -39.39
CA VAL A 869 -9.47 9.80 -38.59
C VAL A 869 -9.26 8.38 -38.04
N LEU A 870 -10.33 7.64 -37.70
CA LEU A 870 -10.23 6.27 -37.19
C LEU A 870 -9.83 5.27 -38.29
N PHE A 871 -10.31 5.47 -39.53
CA PHE A 871 -9.97 4.61 -40.67
C PHE A 871 -8.59 4.91 -41.26
N GLU A 872 -8.05 6.11 -41.04
CA GLU A 872 -6.68 6.48 -41.42
C GLU A 872 -5.60 5.88 -40.50
N VAL A 873 -5.96 5.40 -39.30
CA VAL A 873 -5.02 4.73 -38.40
C VAL A 873 -4.66 3.35 -38.95
N LYS A 874 -3.38 3.18 -39.30
CA LYS A 874 -2.80 1.91 -39.73
C LYS A 874 -2.75 0.91 -38.59
N GLU A 875 -2.81 -0.37 -38.96
CA GLU A 875 -2.60 -1.46 -38.00
C GLU A 875 -1.12 -1.55 -37.62
N SER A 876 -0.89 -1.87 -36.36
CA SER A 876 0.45 -1.98 -35.79
C SER A 876 1.22 -3.13 -36.45
N ALA A 877 0.53 -4.22 -36.77
CA ALA A 877 1.07 -5.35 -37.53
C ALA A 877 1.50 -4.96 -38.95
N GLU A 878 0.69 -4.16 -39.65
CA GLU A 878 1.05 -3.68 -41.01
C GLU A 878 2.33 -2.85 -40.96
N VAL A 879 2.41 -1.88 -40.04
CA VAL A 879 3.63 -1.04 -39.89
C VAL A 879 4.83 -1.89 -39.44
N PHE A 880 4.62 -2.86 -38.55
CA PHE A 880 5.65 -3.79 -38.14
C PHE A 880 6.16 -4.64 -39.31
N ASP A 881 5.26 -5.15 -40.15
CA ASP A 881 5.59 -5.93 -41.35
C ASP A 881 6.37 -5.11 -42.39
N THR A 882 6.17 -3.79 -42.46
CA THR A 882 6.99 -2.92 -43.34
C THR A 882 8.44 -2.80 -42.89
N LEU A 883 8.71 -2.92 -41.59
CA LEU A 883 10.07 -2.89 -41.03
C LEU A 883 10.69 -4.28 -41.00
N PHE A 884 9.88 -5.32 -40.75
CA PHE A 884 10.28 -6.71 -40.59
C PHE A 884 9.41 -7.66 -41.42
N PRO A 885 9.56 -7.68 -42.76
CA PRO A 885 8.83 -8.61 -43.62
C PRO A 885 9.14 -10.08 -43.26
N LYS A 886 8.16 -10.96 -43.52
CA LYS A 886 8.33 -12.41 -43.38
C LYS A 886 9.21 -12.93 -44.52
N VAL A 887 10.19 -13.76 -44.19
CA VAL A 887 11.05 -14.40 -45.18
C VAL A 887 10.32 -15.61 -45.75
N ALA A 888 10.15 -15.68 -47.07
CA ALA A 888 9.52 -16.83 -47.72
C ALA A 888 10.44 -18.05 -47.60
N GLY A 889 10.08 -19.02 -46.74
CA GLY A 889 10.85 -20.25 -46.52
C GLY A 889 10.94 -20.77 -45.08
N HIS A 890 10.23 -20.16 -44.12
CA HIS A 890 10.16 -20.62 -42.73
C HIS A 890 8.72 -20.78 -42.23
#